data_AF-A0A0D3IVS8-F1
#
_entry.id   AF-A0A0D3IVS8-F1
#
_cell.length_a   1.000
_cell.length_b   1.000
_cell.length_c   1.000
_cell.angle_alpha   90.00
_cell.angle_beta   90.00
_cell.angle_gamma   90.00
#
_symmetry.space_group_name_H-M   'P 1'
#
loop_
_entity.id
_entity.type
_entity.pdbx_description
1 polymer ?
#
loop_
_entity_poly.entity_id
_entity_poly.type
_entity_poly.pdbx_seq_one_letter_code
_entity_poly.pdbx_strand_id
1 'polypeptide(L)'
;MSSSSGLVPKALRLEASEIEGNVADCIGLYRLVDGKTVNGKPTWRNTRLLDKWLAWNGSTAWNVQSESNLGKTKGWLQLLDKGCAYPSQSKVVWEAWDGGEWVKQAELQCAVASLEDLPAPAALMIESPKIDSEANGCLGLYALVQGRIVNGKPVWRHTGRPNRWLSFNGDNAWNAQSEANLGKSRGWLQLLDKHCHTPDLSKQVWDAADGKGGWMKVPELKVKVTDPKELPPPVAIRLDNPTGGPLSISGTAANFIGLYKLALDKTINDRPAYRHTQSAGRWIAFNGENAWNAQSEASLGQKRGWLQLLDSSAATPNMSKIPWDSADGNGKWSKQPNLKCLAVDNTELPPPKAIILDGEPVIGTAANYIGLYRLAEGESAPADGRATWTRPRPVPGSSPIGKLVNGRPCYRHAERPTHWVAYNGTSAWNAQSEASLGQSRGWMQLLDSSCHTPDVSLLSWETADGAGKWDKKPNLKCREADPSTMPPASALVLSGATEAKAQDCLGLYRLIKGYEVNGRPCWRSVRRSDRWIAFNGENAWNAQSEASLGQKRGWLQLLDSNVSTPDLSKTQWEAWDGSNWVRQDACTCVSVDTAQLPPPPLIELAGPPIAGNAGACLGSYRLADRDVNGRPAFQKTDREDRWLAFNGDNAWNAQSAASLGEKKGWIQLLDSVPTPDQSSIGWEAWIESKWQAQPRLQCIATHDPPLPCSELLVVSTKPPPVAKDPGMEGVRVARMLPELDMSISAVPALQLRRPHESCMECLLLCREHIPDIEQLCRDVSFKLFALAAYTYDFNTGAKEGQLYYALNQGLRSRDFKSRGAVLSVWGGYLYYLMAALEKLPSLKMHVYRGHPDKAAVLRQYKEGRPIQWGAFSSTSRRPELASSFTDREKGIIFRLKVTTGKDVKDFSFFAAEEEEVLLSPQTRFVVTSEPYVNPNDGYWYLDLLEQTGTLFMS
;
A
#
# COMPACT_ATOMS: atom_id res chain seq x y z
N MET A 1 -55.37 3.23 -57.42
CA MET A 1 -54.74 2.06 -56.76
C MET A 1 -54.03 2.56 -55.53
N SER A 2 -54.30 2.01 -54.34
CA SER A 2 -53.62 2.42 -53.10
C SER A 2 -52.27 1.71 -53.00
N SER A 3 -51.17 2.47 -53.04
CA SER A 3 -49.86 1.95 -52.68
C SER A 3 -49.82 1.66 -51.18
N SER A 4 -49.82 0.39 -50.81
CA SER A 4 -49.60 -0.04 -49.43
C SER A 4 -48.17 0.30 -49.02
N SER A 5 -48.01 1.43 -48.32
CA SER A 5 -46.76 1.84 -47.68
C SER A 5 -46.44 0.93 -46.50
N GLY A 6 -45.99 -0.29 -46.81
CA GLY A 6 -45.55 -1.27 -45.84
C GLY A 6 -44.51 -0.66 -44.89
N LEU A 7 -44.68 -0.90 -43.59
CA LEU A 7 -43.72 -0.47 -42.58
C LEU A 7 -42.37 -1.12 -42.89
N VAL A 8 -41.31 -0.31 -42.99
CA VAL A 8 -39.94 -0.81 -43.18
C VAL A 8 -39.61 -1.78 -42.04
N PRO A 9 -39.21 -3.03 -42.31
CA PRO A 9 -38.87 -3.99 -41.26
C PRO A 9 -37.76 -3.46 -40.35
N LYS A 10 -38.02 -3.29 -39.04
CA LYS A 10 -36.96 -2.91 -38.07
C LYS A 10 -35.92 -4.02 -37.86
N ALA A 11 -36.27 -5.27 -38.17
CA ALA A 11 -35.41 -6.44 -38.08
C ALA A 11 -35.55 -7.33 -39.33
N LEU A 12 -34.43 -7.82 -39.85
CA LEU A 12 -34.35 -8.87 -40.85
C LEU A 12 -33.47 -10.02 -40.34
N ARG A 13 -33.71 -11.23 -40.82
CA ARG A 13 -32.80 -12.38 -40.67
C ARG A 13 -32.33 -12.82 -42.06
N LEU A 14 -31.04 -13.14 -42.17
CA LEU A 14 -30.52 -14.02 -43.23
C LEU A 14 -30.24 -15.38 -42.60
N GLU A 15 -30.68 -16.45 -43.26
CA GLU A 15 -30.55 -17.83 -42.77
C GLU A 15 -30.40 -18.82 -43.93
N ALA A 16 -29.59 -19.86 -43.71
CA ALA A 16 -29.29 -20.97 -44.63
C ALA A 16 -28.88 -22.19 -43.77
N SER A 17 -29.08 -23.41 -44.26
CA SER A 17 -28.70 -24.64 -43.53
C SER A 17 -27.21 -24.96 -43.70
N GLU A 18 -26.72 -25.00 -44.94
CA GLU A 18 -25.29 -25.17 -45.24
C GLU A 18 -24.75 -23.96 -46.04
N ILE A 19 -23.76 -23.27 -45.47
CA ILE A 19 -22.98 -22.23 -46.15
C ILE A 19 -21.62 -22.06 -45.45
N GLU A 20 -20.53 -22.02 -46.22
CA GLU A 20 -19.16 -22.05 -45.69
C GLU A 20 -18.35 -20.77 -45.95
N GLY A 21 -17.11 -20.75 -45.45
CA GLY A 21 -16.13 -19.69 -45.69
C GLY A 21 -16.55 -18.31 -45.17
N ASN A 22 -16.02 -17.26 -45.81
CA ASN A 22 -16.26 -15.86 -45.43
C ASN A 22 -17.73 -15.41 -45.60
N VAL A 23 -18.56 -16.20 -46.28
CA VAL A 23 -19.96 -15.89 -46.56
C VAL A 23 -20.86 -16.34 -45.40
N ALA A 24 -20.51 -17.43 -44.71
CA ALA A 24 -21.16 -17.84 -43.46
C ALA A 24 -21.19 -16.70 -42.42
N ASP A 25 -20.18 -15.83 -42.41
CA ASP A 25 -20.13 -14.68 -41.51
C ASP A 25 -21.18 -13.59 -41.81
N CYS A 26 -21.84 -13.64 -42.98
CA CYS A 26 -22.92 -12.74 -43.37
C CYS A 26 -24.33 -13.21 -42.93
N ILE A 27 -24.43 -14.38 -42.31
CA ILE A 27 -25.68 -14.95 -41.81
C ILE A 27 -26.07 -14.32 -40.46
N GLY A 28 -27.37 -14.37 -40.11
CA GLY A 28 -27.91 -13.95 -38.82
C GLY A 28 -28.80 -12.70 -38.87
N LEU A 29 -28.90 -12.00 -37.74
CA LEU A 29 -29.83 -10.89 -37.54
C LEU A 29 -29.26 -9.53 -37.96
N TYR A 30 -30.08 -8.78 -38.70
CA TYR A 30 -29.83 -7.46 -39.26
C TYR A 30 -30.82 -6.44 -38.70
N ARG A 31 -30.32 -5.39 -38.05
CA ARG A 31 -31.12 -4.31 -37.45
C ARG A 31 -31.17 -3.11 -38.40
N LEU A 32 -32.36 -2.52 -38.58
CA LEU A 32 -32.54 -1.30 -39.38
C LEU A 32 -31.76 -0.14 -38.75
N VAL A 33 -31.06 0.63 -39.57
CA VAL A 33 -30.40 1.86 -39.12
C VAL A 33 -31.33 3.04 -39.40
N ASP A 34 -32.18 3.35 -38.42
CA ASP A 34 -33.25 4.37 -38.54
C ASP A 34 -32.70 5.70 -39.09
N GLY A 35 -33.29 6.17 -40.19
CA GLY A 35 -32.89 7.39 -40.89
C GLY A 35 -31.72 7.26 -41.89
N LYS A 36 -30.98 6.14 -41.91
CA LYS A 36 -29.91 5.90 -42.91
C LYS A 36 -30.49 5.22 -44.16
N THR A 37 -30.32 5.86 -45.32
CA THR A 37 -30.63 5.28 -46.63
C THR A 37 -29.38 5.19 -47.49
N VAL A 38 -29.29 4.15 -48.31
CA VAL A 38 -28.20 3.94 -49.27
C VAL A 38 -28.84 3.79 -50.65
N ASN A 39 -28.43 4.64 -51.59
CA ASN A 39 -29.01 4.72 -52.94
C ASN A 39 -30.56 4.78 -52.94
N GLY A 40 -31.13 5.58 -52.03
CA GLY A 40 -32.58 5.81 -51.92
C GLY A 40 -33.39 4.69 -51.24
N LYS A 41 -32.80 3.54 -50.90
CA LYS A 41 -33.46 2.47 -50.13
C LYS A 41 -32.94 2.40 -48.67
N PRO A 42 -33.71 1.87 -47.70
CA PRO A 42 -33.23 1.65 -46.33
C PRO A 42 -32.03 0.70 -46.27
N THR A 43 -31.29 0.71 -45.16
CA THR A 43 -30.13 -0.18 -44.92
C THR A 43 -30.18 -0.80 -43.52
N TRP A 44 -29.73 -2.05 -43.43
CA TRP A 44 -29.64 -2.80 -42.17
C TRP A 44 -28.20 -3.19 -41.87
N ARG A 45 -27.85 -3.26 -40.58
CA ARG A 45 -26.52 -3.66 -40.10
C ARG A 45 -26.60 -4.97 -39.34
N ASN A 46 -25.67 -5.88 -39.59
CA ASN A 46 -25.58 -7.15 -38.89
C ASN A 46 -25.29 -6.90 -37.38
N THR A 47 -25.98 -7.62 -36.52
CA THR A 47 -25.92 -7.47 -35.05
C THR A 47 -24.78 -8.28 -34.40
N ARG A 48 -24.04 -9.08 -35.17
CA ARG A 48 -22.84 -9.81 -34.74
C ARG A 48 -21.56 -9.16 -35.24
N LEU A 49 -21.50 -8.74 -36.50
CA LEU A 49 -20.31 -8.16 -37.15
C LEU A 49 -20.62 -6.79 -37.76
N LEU A 50 -20.13 -5.70 -37.14
CA LEU A 50 -20.58 -4.33 -37.45
C LEU A 50 -20.11 -3.79 -38.82
N ASP A 51 -19.19 -4.47 -39.51
CA ASP A 51 -18.84 -4.16 -40.90
C ASP A 51 -19.82 -4.77 -41.92
N LYS A 52 -20.65 -5.76 -41.55
CA LYS A 52 -21.59 -6.41 -42.49
C LYS A 52 -22.89 -5.60 -42.62
N TRP A 53 -23.07 -4.92 -43.75
CA TRP A 53 -24.26 -4.12 -44.08
C TRP A 53 -25.07 -4.74 -45.21
N LEU A 54 -26.40 -4.79 -45.07
CA LEU A 54 -27.35 -5.18 -46.10
C LEU A 54 -27.99 -3.91 -46.70
N ALA A 55 -27.60 -3.58 -47.93
CA ALA A 55 -27.96 -2.30 -48.59
C ALA A 55 -28.13 -2.43 -50.11
N TRP A 56 -28.84 -1.47 -50.72
CA TRP A 56 -29.10 -1.44 -52.16
C TRP A 56 -27.92 -0.89 -52.96
N ASN A 57 -27.47 -1.59 -54.00
CA ASN A 57 -26.33 -1.18 -54.84
C ASN A 57 -26.64 -0.10 -55.90
N GLY A 58 -27.85 0.48 -55.84
CA GLY A 58 -28.27 1.57 -56.73
C GLY A 58 -28.74 1.16 -58.12
N SER A 59 -28.58 -0.12 -58.53
CA SER A 59 -28.81 -0.52 -59.93
C SER A 59 -29.49 -1.88 -60.14
N THR A 60 -29.03 -2.93 -59.45
CA THR A 60 -29.40 -4.32 -59.75
C THR A 60 -29.77 -5.17 -58.55
N ALA A 61 -29.14 -4.97 -57.39
CA ALA A 61 -29.21 -5.91 -56.29
C ALA A 61 -29.22 -5.26 -54.91
N TRP A 62 -29.76 -6.01 -53.97
CA TRP A 62 -29.38 -5.89 -52.56
C TRP A 62 -28.09 -6.67 -52.34
N ASN A 63 -27.11 -6.07 -51.67
CA ASN A 63 -25.83 -6.69 -51.38
C ASN A 63 -25.56 -6.70 -49.87
N VAL A 64 -25.01 -7.80 -49.35
CA VAL A 64 -24.30 -7.78 -48.07
C VAL A 64 -22.84 -7.41 -48.33
N GLN A 65 -22.41 -6.27 -47.80
CA GLN A 65 -21.17 -5.58 -48.17
C GLN A 65 -20.50 -4.93 -46.95
N SER A 66 -19.22 -4.58 -47.09
CA SER A 66 -18.47 -3.86 -46.04
C SER A 66 -18.97 -2.42 -45.90
N GLU A 67 -18.70 -1.78 -44.76
CA GLU A 67 -19.01 -0.36 -44.56
C GLU A 67 -18.32 0.53 -45.62
N SER A 68 -17.09 0.16 -46.00
CA SER A 68 -16.31 0.80 -47.06
C SER A 68 -16.83 0.57 -48.49
N ASN A 69 -17.73 -0.41 -48.69
CA ASN A 69 -18.35 -0.70 -49.98
C ASN A 69 -19.83 -0.29 -50.08
N LEU A 70 -20.42 0.25 -49.02
CA LEU A 70 -21.84 0.66 -48.96
C LEU A 70 -22.32 1.38 -50.24
N GLY A 71 -23.31 0.77 -50.90
CA GLY A 71 -23.95 1.26 -52.11
C GLY A 71 -23.26 0.88 -53.42
N LYS A 72 -22.22 0.04 -53.38
CA LYS A 72 -21.50 -0.47 -54.57
C LYS A 72 -21.96 -1.89 -54.90
N THR A 73 -21.53 -2.41 -56.04
CA THR A 73 -21.77 -3.80 -56.47
C THR A 73 -20.83 -4.83 -55.81
N LYS A 74 -19.92 -4.40 -54.92
CA LYS A 74 -18.99 -5.29 -54.21
C LYS A 74 -19.58 -5.74 -52.87
N GLY A 75 -19.61 -7.05 -52.64
CA GLY A 75 -20.08 -7.65 -51.39
C GLY A 75 -19.74 -9.14 -51.31
N TRP A 76 -20.26 -9.81 -50.29
CA TRP A 76 -20.17 -11.26 -50.09
C TRP A 76 -21.44 -12.01 -50.48
N LEU A 77 -22.58 -11.32 -50.46
CA LEU A 77 -23.89 -11.82 -50.91
C LEU A 77 -24.54 -10.80 -51.85
N GLN A 78 -25.35 -11.29 -52.80
CA GLN A 78 -26.24 -10.48 -53.62
C GLN A 78 -27.61 -11.12 -53.86
N LEU A 79 -28.63 -10.28 -54.06
CA LEU A 79 -30.00 -10.64 -54.41
C LEU A 79 -30.44 -9.77 -55.59
N LEU A 80 -30.50 -10.35 -56.79
CA LEU A 80 -30.74 -9.68 -58.08
C LEU A 80 -32.23 -9.33 -58.32
N ASP A 81 -32.91 -8.81 -57.30
CA ASP A 81 -34.31 -8.38 -57.37
C ASP A 81 -34.43 -6.85 -57.31
N LYS A 82 -34.69 -6.23 -58.47
CA LYS A 82 -34.96 -4.79 -58.60
C LYS A 82 -36.34 -4.38 -58.10
N GLY A 83 -37.32 -5.27 -58.16
CA GLY A 83 -38.74 -4.99 -57.87
C GLY A 83 -39.06 -4.98 -56.39
N CYS A 84 -38.34 -5.77 -55.56
CA CYS A 84 -38.57 -5.81 -54.13
C CYS A 84 -38.25 -4.46 -53.44
N ALA A 85 -39.17 -4.01 -52.57
CA ALA A 85 -38.97 -2.81 -51.76
C ALA A 85 -38.02 -3.10 -50.58
N TYR A 86 -38.04 -4.34 -50.07
CA TYR A 86 -37.13 -4.87 -49.04
C TYR A 86 -36.68 -6.30 -49.43
N PRO A 87 -35.48 -6.76 -49.03
CA PRO A 87 -34.96 -8.09 -49.40
C PRO A 87 -35.90 -9.26 -49.05
N SER A 88 -36.56 -9.18 -47.89
CA SER A 88 -37.48 -10.21 -47.39
C SER A 88 -38.85 -10.28 -48.09
N GLN A 89 -39.04 -9.55 -49.18
CA GLN A 89 -40.18 -9.68 -50.08
C GLN A 89 -39.84 -10.50 -51.33
N SER A 90 -38.55 -10.73 -51.60
CA SER A 90 -38.11 -11.44 -52.79
C SER A 90 -38.28 -12.94 -52.67
N LYS A 91 -38.44 -13.59 -53.82
CA LYS A 91 -38.31 -15.05 -54.00
C LYS A 91 -37.17 -15.41 -54.97
N VAL A 92 -36.32 -14.45 -55.30
CA VAL A 92 -35.12 -14.68 -56.12
C VAL A 92 -34.07 -15.37 -55.25
N VAL A 93 -33.37 -16.36 -55.83
CA VAL A 93 -32.27 -17.06 -55.16
C VAL A 93 -31.12 -16.10 -54.91
N TRP A 94 -30.56 -16.11 -53.70
CA TRP A 94 -29.37 -15.34 -53.36
C TRP A 94 -28.12 -15.93 -54.01
N GLU A 95 -27.12 -15.11 -54.24
CA GLU A 95 -25.80 -15.51 -54.78
C GLU A 95 -24.69 -15.08 -53.81
N ALA A 96 -23.67 -15.92 -53.68
CA ALA A 96 -22.53 -15.74 -52.80
C ALA A 96 -21.22 -15.56 -53.59
N TRP A 97 -20.32 -14.70 -53.11
CA TRP A 97 -19.01 -14.52 -53.73
C TRP A 97 -18.00 -15.52 -53.16
N ASP A 98 -17.49 -16.43 -54.00
CA ASP A 98 -16.53 -17.47 -53.59
C ASP A 98 -15.07 -16.97 -53.53
N GLY A 99 -14.74 -15.97 -54.35
CA GLY A 99 -13.39 -15.48 -54.59
C GLY A 99 -13.19 -14.98 -56.03
N GLY A 100 -13.90 -15.57 -57.00
CA GLY A 100 -13.83 -15.24 -58.43
C GLY A 100 -15.19 -15.08 -59.12
N GLU A 101 -16.26 -15.73 -58.65
CA GLU A 101 -17.61 -15.61 -59.23
C GLU A 101 -18.76 -15.63 -58.19
N TRP A 102 -19.99 -15.51 -58.70
CA TRP A 102 -21.23 -15.45 -57.92
C TRP A 102 -21.99 -16.78 -57.98
N VAL A 103 -21.94 -17.56 -56.90
CA VAL A 103 -22.50 -18.91 -56.81
C VAL A 103 -23.86 -18.91 -56.11
N LYS A 104 -24.89 -19.49 -56.74
CA LYS A 104 -26.27 -19.51 -56.24
C LYS A 104 -26.43 -20.33 -54.95
N GLN A 105 -27.07 -19.73 -53.96
CA GLN A 105 -27.35 -20.29 -52.63
C GLN A 105 -28.86 -20.55 -52.51
N ALA A 106 -29.31 -21.74 -52.94
CA ALA A 106 -30.73 -22.07 -52.99
C ALA A 106 -31.42 -22.10 -51.61
N GLU A 107 -30.66 -22.38 -50.55
CA GLU A 107 -31.16 -22.44 -49.17
C GLU A 107 -31.14 -21.09 -48.45
N LEU A 108 -30.43 -20.10 -48.99
CA LEU A 108 -30.26 -18.80 -48.35
C LEU A 108 -31.51 -17.94 -48.55
N GLN A 109 -32.16 -17.60 -47.44
CA GLN A 109 -33.41 -16.84 -47.41
C GLN A 109 -33.26 -15.56 -46.58
N CYS A 110 -34.15 -14.59 -46.83
CA CYS A 110 -34.27 -13.39 -46.03
C CYS A 110 -35.71 -13.25 -45.49
N ALA A 111 -35.85 -13.20 -44.16
CA ALA A 111 -37.13 -13.09 -43.48
C ALA A 111 -37.21 -11.80 -42.64
N VAL A 112 -38.42 -11.36 -42.33
CA VAL A 112 -38.65 -10.35 -41.28
C VAL A 112 -38.52 -11.06 -39.93
N ALA A 113 -37.61 -10.58 -39.07
CA ALA A 113 -37.36 -11.18 -37.76
C ALA A 113 -38.25 -10.57 -36.66
N SER A 114 -38.41 -11.26 -35.53
CA SER A 114 -39.07 -10.68 -34.36
C SER A 114 -38.26 -9.51 -33.81
N LEU A 115 -38.93 -8.51 -33.24
CA LEU A 115 -38.27 -7.44 -32.49
C LEU A 115 -37.73 -7.93 -31.14
N GLU A 116 -38.20 -9.08 -30.66
CA GLU A 116 -37.71 -9.74 -29.45
C GLU A 116 -36.44 -10.58 -29.71
N ASP A 117 -36.22 -10.99 -30.96
CA ASP A 117 -34.97 -11.64 -31.39
C ASP A 117 -33.80 -10.65 -31.46
N LEU A 118 -34.08 -9.35 -31.61
CA LEU A 118 -33.05 -8.33 -31.72
C LEU A 118 -32.28 -8.17 -30.40
N PRO A 119 -30.94 -8.36 -30.39
CA PRO A 119 -30.16 -8.09 -29.19
C PRO A 119 -30.25 -6.61 -28.81
N ALA A 120 -30.11 -6.36 -27.50
CA ALA A 120 -30.03 -5.03 -26.94
C ALA A 120 -28.92 -4.20 -27.63
N PRO A 121 -29.20 -2.97 -28.09
CA PRO A 121 -28.18 -2.11 -28.69
C PRO A 121 -27.02 -1.85 -27.74
N ALA A 122 -25.79 -1.98 -28.20
CA ALA A 122 -24.61 -1.70 -27.37
C ALA A 122 -24.49 -0.20 -27.02
N ALA A 123 -25.00 0.67 -27.89
CA ALA A 123 -25.02 2.12 -27.74
C ALA A 123 -26.43 2.68 -28.01
N LEU A 124 -26.90 3.57 -27.12
CA LEU A 124 -28.11 4.37 -27.30
C LEU A 124 -27.80 5.86 -27.13
N MET A 125 -28.34 6.70 -27.99
CA MET A 125 -28.32 8.16 -27.82
C MET A 125 -29.72 8.65 -27.40
N ILE A 126 -29.78 9.42 -26.32
CA ILE A 126 -30.98 10.16 -25.91
C ILE A 126 -30.82 11.62 -26.34
N GLU A 127 -31.59 12.03 -27.35
CA GLU A 127 -31.54 13.38 -27.93
C GLU A 127 -32.84 14.16 -27.65
N SER A 128 -32.74 15.47 -27.40
CA SER A 128 -33.87 16.41 -27.34
C SER A 128 -33.32 17.84 -27.54
N PRO A 129 -34.08 18.81 -28.10
CA PRO A 129 -33.67 20.22 -28.23
C PRO A 129 -33.61 21.00 -26.90
N LYS A 130 -32.81 20.52 -25.93
CA LYS A 130 -32.75 20.92 -24.51
C LYS A 130 -34.03 20.54 -23.74
N ILE A 131 -33.89 20.43 -22.42
CA ILE A 131 -34.99 20.35 -21.44
C ILE A 131 -34.70 21.37 -20.33
N ASP A 132 -35.68 22.14 -19.86
CA ASP A 132 -35.49 23.13 -18.80
C ASP A 132 -35.67 22.55 -17.38
N SER A 133 -35.02 21.40 -17.12
CA SER A 133 -34.95 20.78 -15.79
C SER A 133 -33.70 19.89 -15.63
N GLU A 134 -33.49 19.32 -14.43
CA GLU A 134 -32.46 18.30 -14.16
C GLU A 134 -32.49 17.10 -15.15
N ALA A 135 -33.61 16.86 -15.81
CA ALA A 135 -33.76 15.84 -16.85
C ALA A 135 -32.87 16.08 -18.08
N ASN A 136 -32.45 17.33 -18.34
CA ASN A 136 -31.43 17.64 -19.35
C ASN A 136 -30.10 16.92 -19.05
N GLY A 137 -29.82 16.64 -17.77
CA GLY A 137 -28.70 15.82 -17.32
C GLY A 137 -28.83 14.33 -17.64
N CYS A 138 -29.87 13.90 -18.36
CA CYS A 138 -30.04 12.55 -18.89
C CYS A 138 -29.95 12.48 -20.43
N LEU A 139 -29.73 13.62 -21.12
CA LEU A 139 -29.50 13.65 -22.57
C LEU A 139 -28.03 13.33 -22.88
N GLY A 140 -27.80 12.49 -23.89
CA GLY A 140 -26.46 12.05 -24.29
C GLY A 140 -26.36 10.56 -24.60
N LEU A 141 -25.12 10.07 -24.65
CA LEU A 141 -24.78 8.69 -25.04
C LEU A 141 -24.79 7.73 -23.83
N TYR A 142 -25.35 6.54 -24.04
CA TYR A 142 -25.51 5.48 -23.07
C TYR A 142 -24.91 4.16 -23.58
N ALA A 143 -24.07 3.52 -22.76
CA ALA A 143 -23.43 2.23 -23.03
C ALA A 143 -24.20 1.08 -22.37
N LEU A 144 -24.42 -0.02 -23.09
CA LEU A 144 -25.04 -1.23 -22.56
C LEU A 144 -24.13 -1.90 -21.52
N VAL A 145 -24.66 -2.17 -20.33
CA VAL A 145 -23.89 -2.86 -19.28
C VAL A 145 -24.10 -4.36 -19.43
N GLN A 146 -23.12 -4.99 -20.08
CA GLN A 146 -23.15 -6.43 -20.43
C GLN A 146 -23.45 -7.29 -19.20
N GLY A 147 -24.35 -8.27 -19.39
CA GLY A 147 -24.80 -9.18 -18.33
C GLY A 147 -25.71 -8.57 -17.25
N ARG A 148 -25.77 -7.23 -17.09
CA ARG A 148 -26.61 -6.60 -16.06
C ARG A 148 -28.06 -6.50 -16.54
N ILE A 149 -28.91 -7.33 -15.96
CA ILE A 149 -30.37 -7.32 -16.14
C ILE A 149 -31.02 -6.71 -14.90
N VAL A 150 -32.03 -5.85 -15.10
CA VAL A 150 -32.87 -5.29 -14.03
C VAL A 150 -34.33 -5.49 -14.44
N ASN A 151 -35.13 -6.08 -13.55
CA ASN A 151 -36.55 -6.36 -13.80
C ASN A 151 -36.82 -7.10 -15.13
N GLY A 152 -35.97 -8.08 -15.48
CA GLY A 152 -36.09 -8.87 -16.71
C GLY A 152 -35.70 -8.15 -18.00
N LYS A 153 -35.13 -6.94 -17.93
CA LYS A 153 -34.73 -6.12 -19.09
C LYS A 153 -33.25 -5.69 -19.01
N PRO A 154 -32.58 -5.43 -20.15
CA PRO A 154 -31.22 -4.87 -20.17
C PRO A 154 -31.16 -3.46 -19.56
N VAL A 155 -29.96 -3.02 -19.15
CA VAL A 155 -29.72 -1.65 -18.67
C VAL A 155 -28.53 -0.98 -19.34
N TRP A 156 -28.58 0.35 -19.46
CA TRP A 156 -27.50 1.18 -19.97
C TRP A 156 -27.05 2.24 -18.96
N ARG A 157 -25.77 2.61 -19.00
CA ARG A 157 -25.17 3.69 -18.18
C ARG A 157 -24.76 4.85 -19.08
N HIS A 158 -25.07 6.09 -18.67
CA HIS A 158 -24.67 7.29 -19.40
C HIS A 158 -23.14 7.47 -19.34
N THR A 159 -22.50 7.65 -20.50
CA THR A 159 -21.03 7.70 -20.63
C THR A 159 -20.40 8.88 -19.90
N GLY A 160 -20.90 10.11 -20.13
CA GLY A 160 -20.40 11.34 -19.50
C GLY A 160 -21.01 11.71 -18.14
N ARG A 161 -21.99 10.96 -17.61
CA ARG A 161 -22.64 11.20 -16.31
C ARG A 161 -22.94 9.87 -15.60
N PRO A 162 -21.94 9.19 -15.00
CA PRO A 162 -22.07 7.78 -14.62
C PRO A 162 -23.15 7.41 -13.58
N ASN A 163 -23.66 8.37 -12.80
CA ASN A 163 -24.85 8.22 -11.95
C ASN A 163 -26.15 8.61 -12.70
N ARG A 164 -26.25 8.21 -13.97
CA ARG A 164 -27.44 8.26 -14.82
C ARG A 164 -27.53 6.94 -15.57
N TRP A 165 -28.62 6.22 -15.34
CA TRP A 165 -28.87 4.86 -15.79
C TRP A 165 -30.23 4.76 -16.48
N LEU A 166 -30.31 4.02 -17.58
CA LEU A 166 -31.55 3.70 -18.28
C LEU A 166 -31.93 2.25 -17.99
N SER A 167 -33.08 2.04 -17.35
CA SER A 167 -33.53 0.71 -16.89
C SER A 167 -35.06 0.62 -16.79
N PHE A 168 -35.61 -0.59 -16.81
CA PHE A 168 -37.05 -0.84 -16.67
C PHE A 168 -37.48 -0.85 -15.19
N ASN A 169 -38.60 -0.21 -14.85
CA ASN A 169 -39.12 -0.12 -13.48
C ASN A 169 -39.81 -1.41 -12.97
N GLY A 170 -40.04 -2.39 -13.84
CA GLY A 170 -40.75 -3.64 -13.52
C GLY A 170 -42.27 -3.55 -13.70
N ASP A 171 -42.86 -2.38 -13.45
CA ASP A 171 -44.31 -2.17 -13.55
C ASP A 171 -44.77 -2.00 -15.01
N ASN A 172 -44.25 -0.97 -15.69
CA ASN A 172 -44.85 -0.42 -16.91
C ASN A 172 -43.96 0.52 -17.74
N ALA A 173 -42.72 0.82 -17.32
CA ALA A 173 -41.97 1.95 -17.85
C ALA A 173 -40.45 1.77 -17.86
N TRP A 174 -39.81 2.44 -18.82
CA TRP A 174 -38.38 2.70 -18.79
C TRP A 174 -38.10 4.04 -18.11
N ASN A 175 -37.09 4.10 -17.25
CA ASN A 175 -36.72 5.32 -16.52
C ASN A 175 -35.23 5.64 -16.68
N ALA A 176 -34.91 6.93 -16.89
CA ALA A 176 -33.55 7.45 -16.73
C ALA A 176 -33.39 7.97 -15.29
N GLN A 177 -32.52 7.32 -14.50
CA GLN A 177 -32.49 7.44 -13.04
C GLN A 177 -31.11 7.24 -12.43
N SER A 178 -30.99 7.46 -11.10
CA SER A 178 -29.74 7.27 -10.36
C SER A 178 -29.47 5.78 -10.09
N GLU A 179 -28.20 5.43 -9.85
CA GLU A 179 -27.79 4.04 -9.54
C GLU A 179 -28.58 3.48 -8.33
N ALA A 180 -28.76 4.30 -7.28
CA ALA A 180 -29.54 3.96 -6.09
C ALA A 180 -31.06 3.79 -6.33
N ASN A 181 -31.58 4.19 -7.49
CA ASN A 181 -32.97 4.02 -7.90
C ASN A 181 -33.16 2.99 -9.03
N LEU A 182 -32.11 2.27 -9.44
CA LEU A 182 -32.21 1.20 -10.44
C LEU A 182 -33.38 0.25 -10.13
N GLY A 183 -34.21 0.01 -11.14
CA GLY A 183 -35.37 -0.88 -11.04
C GLY A 183 -36.57 -0.32 -10.27
N LYS A 184 -36.58 0.96 -9.90
CA LYS A 184 -37.70 1.61 -9.19
C LYS A 184 -38.40 2.62 -10.10
N SER A 185 -39.62 3.00 -9.74
CA SER A 185 -40.40 4.05 -10.43
C SER A 185 -40.00 5.46 -9.97
N ARG A 186 -38.70 5.82 -10.07
CA ARG A 186 -38.12 7.11 -9.63
C ARG A 186 -36.92 7.55 -10.50
N GLY A 187 -37.16 8.44 -11.46
CA GLY A 187 -36.11 9.00 -12.32
C GLY A 187 -36.37 10.46 -12.72
N TRP A 188 -35.58 10.94 -13.68
CA TRP A 188 -35.74 12.25 -14.32
C TRP A 188 -36.41 12.16 -15.71
N LEU A 189 -36.36 11.01 -16.36
CA LEU A 189 -37.13 10.68 -17.57
C LEU A 189 -37.95 9.41 -17.35
N GLN A 190 -39.09 9.30 -18.04
CA GLN A 190 -39.93 8.10 -18.08
C GLN A 190 -40.49 7.85 -19.50
N LEU A 191 -40.61 6.58 -19.89
CA LEU A 191 -41.30 6.12 -21.09
C LEU A 191 -42.30 5.05 -20.69
N LEU A 192 -43.59 5.38 -20.77
CA LEU A 192 -44.71 4.48 -20.41
C LEU A 192 -44.98 3.45 -21.51
N ASP A 193 -44.08 2.49 -21.66
CA ASP A 193 -44.22 1.34 -22.55
C ASP A 193 -43.76 0.05 -21.83
N LYS A 194 -44.73 -0.79 -21.47
CA LYS A 194 -44.50 -2.07 -20.79
C LYS A 194 -43.98 -3.16 -21.74
N HIS A 195 -44.27 -3.03 -23.04
CA HIS A 195 -44.11 -4.12 -24.00
C HIS A 195 -42.83 -4.01 -24.82
N CYS A 196 -42.28 -2.82 -25.04
CA CYS A 196 -41.03 -2.68 -25.79
C CYS A 196 -39.86 -3.44 -25.12
N HIS A 197 -39.10 -4.21 -25.92
CA HIS A 197 -37.96 -4.97 -25.43
C HIS A 197 -36.77 -4.06 -25.10
N THR A 198 -36.57 -3.01 -25.90
CA THR A 198 -35.64 -1.90 -25.65
C THR A 198 -36.30 -0.55 -26.02
N PRO A 199 -35.91 0.57 -25.37
CA PRO A 199 -36.62 1.85 -25.52
C PRO A 199 -36.56 2.46 -26.93
N ASP A 200 -35.56 2.14 -27.76
CA ASP A 200 -35.44 2.55 -29.17
C ASP A 200 -36.49 1.90 -30.11
N LEU A 201 -37.18 0.86 -29.64
CA LEU A 201 -38.24 0.18 -30.39
C LEU A 201 -39.62 0.82 -30.17
N SER A 202 -39.80 1.61 -29.10
CA SER A 202 -41.08 2.23 -28.78
C SER A 202 -41.46 3.37 -29.75
N LYS A 203 -42.75 3.72 -29.72
CA LYS A 203 -43.31 4.93 -30.37
C LYS A 203 -44.00 5.86 -29.36
N GLN A 204 -43.94 5.56 -28.06
CA GLN A 204 -44.59 6.35 -27.02
C GLN A 204 -43.81 7.64 -26.74
N VAL A 205 -44.53 8.67 -26.30
CA VAL A 205 -43.93 9.97 -25.94
C VAL A 205 -43.36 9.91 -24.53
N TRP A 206 -42.06 10.23 -24.44
CA TRP A 206 -41.33 10.38 -23.18
C TRP A 206 -41.88 11.50 -22.30
N ASP A 207 -41.74 11.30 -20.99
CA ASP A 207 -41.98 12.30 -19.96
C ASP A 207 -40.65 12.69 -19.30
N ALA A 208 -40.55 13.94 -18.87
CA ALA A 208 -39.46 14.48 -18.05
C ALA A 208 -39.99 15.00 -16.71
N ALA A 209 -39.18 14.92 -15.66
CA ALA A 209 -39.52 15.45 -14.35
C ALA A 209 -39.54 17.00 -14.36
N ASP A 210 -40.59 17.59 -13.80
CA ASP A 210 -40.86 19.03 -13.79
C ASP A 210 -40.13 19.83 -12.70
N GLY A 211 -39.35 19.14 -11.85
CA GLY A 211 -38.67 19.72 -10.68
C GLY A 211 -39.56 20.01 -9.46
N LYS A 212 -40.87 19.78 -9.56
CA LYS A 212 -41.89 19.99 -8.51
C LYS A 212 -42.52 18.68 -8.02
N GLY A 213 -42.21 17.56 -8.67
CA GLY A 213 -42.71 16.22 -8.34
C GLY A 213 -43.69 15.64 -9.36
N GLY A 214 -43.99 16.39 -10.43
CA GLY A 214 -44.78 15.96 -11.57
C GLY A 214 -43.95 15.56 -12.78
N TRP A 215 -44.67 15.21 -13.85
CA TRP A 215 -44.12 14.78 -15.15
C TRP A 215 -44.70 15.65 -16.27
N MET A 216 -43.86 16.02 -17.24
CA MET A 216 -44.26 16.76 -18.44
C MET A 216 -43.84 16.00 -19.71
N LYS A 217 -44.73 15.96 -20.71
CA LYS A 217 -44.48 15.31 -22.00
C LYS A 217 -43.37 16.04 -22.77
N VAL A 218 -42.46 15.29 -23.39
CA VAL A 218 -41.39 15.80 -24.27
C VAL A 218 -41.46 15.08 -25.64
N PRO A 219 -42.34 15.52 -26.57
CA PRO A 219 -42.56 14.86 -27.86
C PRO A 219 -41.33 14.85 -28.79
N GLU A 220 -40.37 15.74 -28.57
CA GLU A 220 -39.16 15.86 -29.38
C GLU A 220 -38.05 14.89 -28.94
N LEU A 221 -38.14 14.34 -27.73
CA LEU A 221 -37.14 13.45 -27.15
C LEU A 221 -37.17 12.08 -27.84
N LYS A 222 -36.03 11.67 -28.39
CA LYS A 222 -35.87 10.40 -29.10
C LYS A 222 -34.73 9.58 -28.50
N VAL A 223 -34.92 8.26 -28.51
CA VAL A 223 -33.87 7.28 -28.22
C VAL A 223 -33.52 6.58 -29.52
N LYS A 224 -32.27 6.73 -29.97
CA LYS A 224 -31.74 6.13 -31.20
C LYS A 224 -30.71 5.07 -30.89
N VAL A 225 -30.60 4.08 -31.77
CA VAL A 225 -29.43 3.20 -31.83
C VAL A 225 -28.30 3.95 -32.54
N THR A 226 -27.17 4.05 -31.85
CA THR A 226 -25.97 4.76 -32.30
C THR A 226 -24.87 3.78 -32.71
N ASP A 227 -23.86 4.22 -33.47
CA ASP A 227 -22.73 3.33 -33.77
C ASP A 227 -21.97 3.00 -32.47
N PRO A 228 -21.75 1.72 -32.11
CA PRO A 228 -20.95 1.37 -30.95
C PRO A 228 -19.48 1.88 -31.01
N LYS A 229 -18.99 2.31 -32.18
CA LYS A 229 -17.72 3.05 -32.35
C LYS A 229 -17.70 4.42 -31.67
N GLU A 230 -18.86 5.03 -31.37
CA GLU A 230 -18.97 6.32 -30.68
C GLU A 230 -18.89 6.18 -29.15
N LEU A 231 -18.97 4.95 -28.61
CA LEU A 231 -18.77 4.73 -27.18
C LEU A 231 -17.32 5.04 -26.79
N PRO A 232 -17.07 5.67 -25.62
CA PRO A 232 -15.73 5.71 -25.08
C PRO A 232 -15.25 4.27 -24.79
N PRO A 233 -13.95 3.97 -24.95
CA PRO A 233 -13.41 2.68 -24.56
C PRO A 233 -13.65 2.39 -23.07
N PRO A 234 -13.92 1.13 -22.70
CA PRO A 234 -14.01 0.74 -21.30
C PRO A 234 -12.64 0.95 -20.63
N VAL A 235 -12.63 1.49 -19.41
CA VAL A 235 -11.37 1.79 -18.70
C VAL A 235 -10.63 0.54 -18.22
N ALA A 236 -11.31 -0.61 -18.19
CA ALA A 236 -10.78 -1.92 -17.86
C ALA A 236 -11.34 -3.01 -18.79
N ILE A 237 -10.48 -3.93 -19.23
CA ILE A 237 -10.89 -5.16 -19.93
C ILE A 237 -10.16 -6.37 -19.32
N ARG A 238 -10.87 -7.50 -19.22
CA ARG A 238 -10.31 -8.78 -18.76
C ARG A 238 -10.30 -9.78 -19.92
N LEU A 239 -9.11 -10.29 -20.26
CA LEU A 239 -8.89 -11.29 -21.31
C LEU A 239 -8.75 -12.66 -20.65
N ASP A 240 -9.81 -13.46 -20.68
CA ASP A 240 -10.03 -14.61 -19.79
C ASP A 240 -11.08 -15.58 -20.37
N ASN A 241 -11.37 -16.69 -19.68
CA ASN A 241 -12.54 -17.53 -19.95
C ASN A 241 -13.76 -17.08 -19.11
N PRO A 242 -14.84 -16.54 -19.72
CA PRO A 242 -16.04 -16.13 -19.00
C PRO A 242 -16.76 -17.25 -18.22
N THR A 243 -16.47 -18.52 -18.53
CA THR A 243 -17.10 -19.70 -17.90
C THR A 243 -16.29 -20.29 -16.75
N GLY A 244 -15.09 -19.75 -16.45
CA GLY A 244 -14.22 -20.23 -15.37
C GLY A 244 -13.55 -21.60 -15.60
N GLY A 245 -13.83 -22.28 -16.72
CA GLY A 245 -13.13 -23.52 -17.10
C GLY A 245 -11.68 -23.27 -17.55
N PRO A 246 -10.80 -24.30 -17.53
CA PRO A 246 -9.41 -24.16 -17.95
C PRO A 246 -9.29 -23.75 -19.43
N LEU A 247 -8.35 -22.84 -19.71
CA LEU A 247 -7.97 -22.45 -21.07
C LEU A 247 -6.89 -23.40 -21.63
N SER A 248 -7.05 -23.83 -22.87
CA SER A 248 -6.05 -24.65 -23.60
C SER A 248 -4.92 -23.78 -24.16
N ILE A 249 -4.30 -22.96 -23.30
CA ILE A 249 -3.27 -21.97 -23.65
C ILE A 249 -2.04 -22.22 -22.76
N SER A 250 -0.86 -22.32 -23.38
CA SER A 250 0.40 -22.67 -22.72
C SER A 250 1.54 -21.75 -23.13
N GLY A 251 2.68 -21.84 -22.43
CA GLY A 251 3.88 -21.07 -22.74
C GLY A 251 3.65 -19.56 -22.67
N THR A 252 4.36 -18.81 -23.52
CA THR A 252 4.35 -17.34 -23.48
C THR A 252 2.98 -16.71 -23.77
N ALA A 253 2.07 -17.42 -24.46
CA ALA A 253 0.70 -16.93 -24.69
C ALA A 253 -0.13 -16.87 -23.40
N ALA A 254 0.07 -17.78 -22.46
CA ALA A 254 -0.64 -17.77 -21.17
C ALA A 254 -0.30 -16.53 -20.32
N ASN A 255 0.89 -15.95 -20.52
CA ASN A 255 1.32 -14.72 -19.84
C ASN A 255 0.55 -13.45 -20.27
N PHE A 256 -0.32 -13.54 -21.28
CA PHE A 256 -1.20 -12.45 -21.73
C PHE A 256 -2.68 -12.64 -21.31
N ILE A 257 -2.98 -13.65 -20.48
CA ILE A 257 -4.28 -13.82 -19.84
C ILE A 257 -4.31 -12.98 -18.57
N GLY A 258 -5.41 -12.26 -18.32
CA GLY A 258 -5.58 -11.43 -17.12
C GLY A 258 -6.26 -10.09 -17.36
N LEU A 259 -6.04 -9.16 -16.43
CA LEU A 259 -6.72 -7.87 -16.34
C LEU A 259 -5.86 -6.74 -16.94
N TYR A 260 -6.47 -5.97 -17.84
CA TYR A 260 -5.87 -4.85 -18.55
C TYR A 260 -6.58 -3.53 -18.25
N LYS A 261 -5.82 -2.44 -18.19
CA LYS A 261 -6.26 -1.07 -17.97
C LYS A 261 -6.07 -0.25 -19.25
N LEU A 262 -7.03 0.61 -19.57
CA LEU A 262 -6.93 1.55 -20.69
C LEU A 262 -5.81 2.57 -20.46
N ALA A 263 -4.96 2.79 -21.46
CA ALA A 263 -3.98 3.87 -21.45
C ALA A 263 -4.62 5.15 -22.03
N LEU A 264 -5.02 6.06 -21.15
CA LEU A 264 -5.76 7.28 -21.51
C LEU A 264 -4.99 8.24 -22.43
N ASP A 265 -3.66 8.11 -22.46
CA ASP A 265 -2.70 8.90 -23.22
C ASP A 265 -2.25 8.22 -24.53
N LYS A 266 -2.63 6.97 -24.78
CA LYS A 266 -1.99 6.12 -25.80
C LYS A 266 -2.97 5.51 -26.80
N THR A 267 -3.10 6.18 -27.94
CA THR A 267 -3.76 5.64 -29.15
C THR A 267 -2.72 4.98 -30.05
N ILE A 268 -3.03 3.79 -30.57
CA ILE A 268 -2.18 3.00 -31.47
C ILE A 268 -3.02 2.62 -32.69
N ASN A 269 -2.60 3.05 -33.89
CA ASN A 269 -3.32 2.82 -35.14
C ASN A 269 -4.82 3.22 -35.06
N ASP A 270 -5.08 4.45 -34.61
CA ASP A 270 -6.42 5.03 -34.42
C ASP A 270 -7.37 4.22 -33.51
N ARG A 271 -6.79 3.36 -32.65
CA ARG A 271 -7.49 2.55 -31.65
C ARG A 271 -6.89 2.73 -30.25
N PRO A 272 -7.68 2.62 -29.18
CA PRO A 272 -7.18 2.68 -27.80
C PRO A 272 -6.25 1.49 -27.48
N ALA A 273 -5.18 1.73 -26.72
CA ALA A 273 -4.29 0.67 -26.21
C ALA A 273 -4.57 0.33 -24.74
N TYR A 274 -4.37 -0.93 -24.37
CA TYR A 274 -4.61 -1.45 -23.02
C TYR A 274 -3.34 -2.09 -22.47
N ARG A 275 -2.99 -1.77 -21.22
CA ARG A 275 -1.77 -2.24 -20.52
C ARG A 275 -2.12 -3.28 -19.45
N HIS A 276 -1.35 -4.35 -19.33
CA HIS A 276 -1.59 -5.40 -18.34
C HIS A 276 -1.30 -4.89 -16.92
N THR A 277 -2.28 -5.02 -16.02
CA THR A 277 -2.22 -4.45 -14.65
C THR A 277 -1.03 -4.96 -13.83
N GLN A 278 -0.66 -6.24 -14.01
CA GLN A 278 0.44 -6.91 -13.31
C GLN A 278 1.78 -6.88 -14.07
N SER A 279 1.83 -6.39 -15.32
CA SER A 279 3.07 -6.46 -16.12
C SER A 279 3.21 -5.28 -17.07
N ALA A 280 4.08 -4.34 -16.69
CA ALA A 280 4.28 -3.04 -17.35
C ALA A 280 4.47 -3.11 -18.87
N GLY A 281 5.15 -4.14 -19.38
CA GLY A 281 5.49 -4.29 -20.80
C GLY A 281 4.56 -5.21 -21.62
N ARG A 282 3.42 -5.65 -21.09
CA ARG A 282 2.42 -6.46 -21.82
C ARG A 282 1.19 -5.62 -22.15
N TRP A 283 0.76 -5.65 -23.41
CA TRP A 283 -0.28 -4.77 -23.94
C TRP A 283 -1.26 -5.49 -24.87
N ILE A 284 -2.45 -4.93 -25.06
CA ILE A 284 -3.36 -5.23 -26.18
C ILE A 284 -3.54 -3.96 -27.00
N ALA A 285 -3.31 -4.04 -28.31
CA ALA A 285 -3.48 -2.92 -29.25
C ALA A 285 -3.79 -3.43 -30.67
N PHE A 286 -4.37 -2.57 -31.51
CA PHE A 286 -4.74 -2.90 -32.88
C PHE A 286 -3.53 -2.87 -33.83
N ASN A 287 -3.45 -3.82 -34.77
CA ASN A 287 -2.32 -3.99 -35.69
C ASN A 287 -2.35 -3.08 -36.95
N GLY A 288 -3.33 -2.17 -37.02
CA GLY A 288 -3.49 -1.21 -38.11
C GLY A 288 -4.14 -1.76 -39.39
N GLU A 289 -4.53 -3.03 -39.42
CA GLU A 289 -5.09 -3.67 -40.61
C GLU A 289 -6.36 -4.48 -40.30
N ASN A 290 -6.21 -5.58 -39.55
CA ASN A 290 -7.25 -6.60 -39.44
C ASN A 290 -7.49 -7.15 -38.02
N ALA A 291 -6.63 -6.86 -37.04
CA ALA A 291 -6.64 -7.60 -35.78
C ALA A 291 -6.17 -6.82 -34.55
N TRP A 292 -6.68 -7.23 -33.39
CA TRP A 292 -6.17 -6.85 -32.08
C TRP A 292 -5.15 -7.87 -31.60
N ASN A 293 -3.94 -7.42 -31.22
CA ASN A 293 -2.85 -8.29 -30.80
C ASN A 293 -2.50 -8.06 -29.33
N ALA A 294 -2.41 -9.15 -28.56
CA ALA A 294 -1.74 -9.16 -27.26
C ALA A 294 -0.23 -9.32 -27.48
N GLN A 295 0.55 -8.31 -27.09
CA GLN A 295 1.91 -8.08 -27.58
C GLN A 295 2.78 -7.32 -26.57
N SER A 296 4.09 -7.31 -26.81
CA SER A 296 5.07 -6.63 -25.95
C SER A 296 5.21 -5.14 -26.27
N GLU A 297 5.76 -4.41 -25.30
CA GLU A 297 6.31 -3.04 -25.39
C GLU A 297 6.68 -2.58 -26.80
N ALA A 298 7.84 -3.06 -27.27
CA ALA A 298 8.44 -2.69 -28.55
C ALA A 298 7.74 -3.28 -29.80
N SER A 299 6.67 -4.07 -29.62
CA SER A 299 5.86 -4.60 -30.72
C SER A 299 4.60 -3.75 -31.00
N LEU A 300 4.21 -2.86 -30.09
CA LEU A 300 2.93 -2.13 -30.12
C LEU A 300 2.54 -1.64 -31.52
N GLY A 301 1.36 -2.08 -31.97
CA GLY A 301 0.77 -1.71 -33.26
C GLY A 301 1.25 -2.53 -34.46
N GLN A 302 2.17 -3.48 -34.27
CA GLN A 302 2.66 -4.37 -35.34
C GLN A 302 1.79 -5.63 -35.45
N LYS A 303 1.96 -6.38 -36.56
CA LYS A 303 1.35 -7.70 -36.76
C LYS A 303 2.02 -8.83 -35.92
N ARG A 304 2.71 -8.47 -34.84
CA ARG A 304 3.38 -9.41 -33.91
C ARG A 304 2.57 -9.51 -32.62
N GLY A 305 2.53 -10.70 -32.02
CA GLY A 305 1.76 -10.96 -30.80
C GLY A 305 1.75 -12.44 -30.44
N TRP A 306 1.17 -12.76 -29.29
CA TRP A 306 1.03 -14.12 -28.75
C TRP A 306 -0.44 -14.57 -28.68
N LEU A 307 -1.37 -13.62 -28.61
CA LEU A 307 -2.81 -13.82 -28.81
C LEU A 307 -3.27 -12.80 -29.87
N GLN A 308 -4.19 -13.20 -30.75
CA GLN A 308 -4.72 -12.36 -31.83
C GLN A 308 -6.26 -12.49 -31.91
N LEU A 309 -6.94 -11.39 -32.19
CA LEU A 309 -8.39 -11.33 -32.42
C LEU A 309 -8.65 -10.67 -33.78
N LEU A 310 -9.05 -11.49 -34.76
CA LEU A 310 -9.26 -11.12 -36.16
C LEU A 310 -10.58 -10.36 -36.37
N ASP A 311 -10.73 -9.19 -35.75
CA ASP A 311 -11.88 -8.29 -35.90
C ASP A 311 -11.45 -6.83 -36.08
N SER A 312 -11.44 -6.36 -37.33
CA SER A 312 -11.21 -4.94 -37.67
C SER A 312 -12.41 -4.04 -37.35
N SER A 313 -13.61 -4.60 -37.27
CA SER A 313 -14.86 -3.86 -37.04
C SER A 313 -15.02 -3.44 -35.58
N ALA A 314 -14.50 -4.25 -34.65
CA ALA A 314 -14.46 -3.98 -33.23
C ALA A 314 -13.60 -2.75 -32.89
N ALA A 315 -14.24 -1.70 -32.37
CA ALA A 315 -13.55 -0.49 -31.91
C ALA A 315 -12.75 -0.71 -30.61
N THR A 316 -13.10 -1.75 -29.85
CA THR A 316 -12.37 -2.25 -28.67
C THR A 316 -12.51 -3.78 -28.59
N PRO A 317 -11.54 -4.53 -28.02
CA PRO A 317 -11.52 -5.99 -28.12
C PRO A 317 -12.76 -6.69 -27.54
N ASN A 318 -13.34 -6.14 -26.47
CA ASN A 318 -14.54 -6.64 -25.79
C ASN A 318 -15.85 -6.43 -26.58
N MET A 319 -15.81 -5.77 -27.73
CA MET A 319 -16.96 -5.64 -28.63
C MET A 319 -17.05 -6.79 -29.63
N SER A 320 -15.96 -7.53 -29.85
CA SER A 320 -15.98 -8.66 -30.78
C SER A 320 -16.67 -9.88 -30.17
N LYS A 321 -17.38 -10.61 -31.04
CA LYS A 321 -17.97 -11.91 -30.72
C LYS A 321 -17.13 -13.08 -31.23
N ILE A 322 -16.14 -12.80 -32.09
CA ILE A 322 -15.18 -13.76 -32.68
C ILE A 322 -14.32 -14.37 -31.56
N PRO A 323 -13.85 -15.64 -31.66
CA PRO A 323 -12.84 -16.17 -30.74
C PRO A 323 -11.48 -15.47 -30.90
N TRP A 324 -10.65 -15.54 -29.87
CA TRP A 324 -9.23 -15.26 -29.99
C TRP A 324 -8.48 -16.47 -30.57
N ASP A 325 -7.35 -16.23 -31.20
CA ASP A 325 -6.36 -17.22 -31.61
C ASP A 325 -5.10 -17.08 -30.72
N SER A 326 -4.43 -18.20 -30.42
CA SER A 326 -3.16 -18.23 -29.70
C SER A 326 -2.02 -18.77 -30.57
N ALA A 327 -0.85 -18.14 -30.48
CA ALA A 327 0.37 -18.63 -31.13
C ALA A 327 1.04 -19.74 -30.32
N ASP A 328 1.51 -20.80 -30.99
CA ASP A 328 2.24 -21.93 -30.39
C ASP A 328 3.72 -21.63 -30.07
N GLY A 329 4.23 -20.46 -30.48
CA GLY A 329 5.64 -20.06 -30.40
C GLY A 329 6.46 -20.35 -31.66
N ASN A 330 6.00 -21.24 -32.55
CA ASN A 330 6.62 -21.57 -33.84
C ASN A 330 5.97 -20.83 -35.02
N GLY A 331 5.03 -19.93 -34.74
CA GLY A 331 4.31 -19.13 -35.74
C GLY A 331 2.98 -19.74 -36.21
N LYS A 332 2.53 -20.86 -35.61
CA LYS A 332 1.22 -21.45 -35.90
C LYS A 332 0.18 -20.90 -34.93
N TRP A 333 -0.95 -20.47 -35.48
CA TRP A 333 -2.11 -19.99 -34.72
C TRP A 333 -3.14 -21.10 -34.52
N SER A 334 -3.78 -21.11 -33.35
CA SER A 334 -4.85 -22.05 -33.00
C SER A 334 -6.03 -21.32 -32.34
N LYS A 335 -7.26 -21.61 -32.75
CA LYS A 335 -8.49 -21.00 -32.20
C LYS A 335 -8.67 -21.34 -30.73
N GLN A 336 -9.07 -20.35 -29.95
CA GLN A 336 -9.42 -20.45 -28.52
C GLN A 336 -10.88 -20.03 -28.33
N PRO A 337 -11.87 -20.93 -28.55
CA PRO A 337 -13.30 -20.58 -28.54
C PRO A 337 -13.78 -19.89 -27.27
N ASN A 338 -13.23 -20.33 -26.13
CA ASN A 338 -13.61 -19.89 -24.79
C ASN A 338 -12.90 -18.60 -24.33
N LEU A 339 -11.83 -18.18 -25.02
CA LEU A 339 -11.10 -16.96 -24.67
C LEU A 339 -11.84 -15.74 -25.20
N LYS A 340 -12.15 -14.78 -24.32
CA LYS A 340 -12.85 -13.53 -24.65
C LYS A 340 -12.25 -12.34 -23.91
N CYS A 341 -12.36 -11.16 -24.52
CA CYS A 341 -12.25 -9.91 -23.76
C CYS A 341 -13.64 -9.54 -23.23
N LEU A 342 -13.73 -9.24 -21.93
CA LEU A 342 -14.90 -8.63 -21.30
C LEU A 342 -14.54 -7.20 -20.90
N ALA A 343 -15.46 -6.26 -21.06
CA ALA A 343 -15.39 -5.01 -20.32
C ALA A 343 -15.78 -5.30 -18.87
N VAL A 344 -14.98 -4.82 -17.92
CA VAL A 344 -15.20 -5.07 -16.48
C VAL A 344 -15.35 -3.76 -15.72
N ASP A 345 -15.92 -3.82 -14.52
CA ASP A 345 -16.01 -2.62 -13.68
C ASP A 345 -14.62 -2.19 -13.20
N ASN A 346 -14.42 -0.88 -13.04
CA ASN A 346 -13.13 -0.34 -12.61
C ASN A 346 -12.78 -0.67 -11.15
N THR A 347 -13.73 -1.17 -10.36
CA THR A 347 -13.48 -1.82 -9.06
C THR A 347 -12.68 -3.12 -9.15
N GLU A 348 -12.55 -3.76 -10.31
CA GLU A 348 -11.62 -4.89 -10.50
C GLU A 348 -10.16 -4.43 -10.66
N LEU A 349 -9.91 -3.17 -11.03
CA LEU A 349 -8.54 -2.66 -11.19
C LEU A 349 -7.86 -2.50 -9.82
N PRO A 350 -6.65 -3.04 -9.61
CA PRO A 350 -5.88 -2.73 -8.41
C PRO A 350 -5.54 -1.23 -8.42
N PRO A 351 -5.65 -0.52 -7.28
CA PRO A 351 -5.33 0.90 -7.23
C PRO A 351 -3.86 1.13 -7.59
N PRO A 352 -3.54 2.18 -8.36
CA PRO A 352 -2.16 2.60 -8.57
C PRO A 352 -1.47 2.84 -7.22
N LYS A 353 -0.23 2.37 -7.07
CA LYS A 353 0.61 2.71 -5.90
C LYS A 353 1.04 4.17 -5.87
N ALA A 354 1.00 4.86 -7.01
CA ALA A 354 1.19 6.29 -7.12
C ALA A 354 0.35 6.88 -8.26
N ILE A 355 -0.10 8.12 -8.07
CA ILE A 355 -0.80 8.92 -9.06
C ILE A 355 -0.15 10.30 -9.16
N ILE A 356 -0.28 10.95 -10.31
CA ILE A 356 0.03 12.37 -10.48
C ILE A 356 -1.26 13.12 -10.80
N LEU A 357 -1.37 14.35 -10.29
CA LEU A 357 -2.42 15.30 -10.60
C LEU A 357 -1.77 16.51 -11.28
N ASP A 358 -1.83 16.54 -12.61
CA ASP A 358 -1.10 17.48 -13.47
C ASP A 358 -1.92 17.90 -14.72
N GLY A 359 -1.40 18.86 -15.48
CA GLY A 359 -2.06 19.43 -16.66
C GLY A 359 -1.78 20.92 -16.85
N GLU A 360 -2.84 21.70 -17.04
CA GLU A 360 -2.75 23.15 -17.22
C GLU A 360 -2.35 23.91 -15.93
N PRO A 361 -1.73 25.11 -16.04
CA PRO A 361 -1.33 25.90 -14.87
C PRO A 361 -2.52 26.26 -13.96
N VAL A 362 -2.41 25.87 -12.69
CA VAL A 362 -3.34 26.25 -11.62
C VAL A 362 -2.71 27.36 -10.77
N ILE A 363 -3.52 28.29 -10.27
CA ILE A 363 -3.11 29.44 -9.47
C ILE A 363 -3.78 29.44 -8.08
N GLY A 364 -3.25 30.24 -7.15
CA GLY A 364 -3.78 30.34 -5.79
C GLY A 364 -3.65 29.03 -4.99
N THR A 365 -4.48 28.86 -3.96
CA THR A 365 -4.36 27.73 -3.02
C THR A 365 -4.52 26.36 -3.69
N ALA A 366 -5.27 26.27 -4.80
CA ALA A 366 -5.43 25.03 -5.56
C ALA A 366 -4.10 24.54 -6.17
N ALA A 367 -3.16 25.44 -6.48
CA ALA A 367 -1.84 25.06 -7.00
C ALA A 367 -1.02 24.20 -6.02
N ASN A 368 -1.31 24.30 -4.71
CA ASN A 368 -0.62 23.53 -3.67
C ASN A 368 -0.94 22.02 -3.68
N TYR A 369 -1.90 21.60 -4.52
CA TYR A 369 -2.36 20.22 -4.66
C TYR A 369 -2.00 19.60 -6.03
N ILE A 370 -1.30 20.34 -6.90
CA ILE A 370 -0.69 19.82 -8.13
C ILE A 370 0.60 19.08 -7.76
N GLY A 371 0.77 17.87 -8.28
CA GLY A 371 1.99 17.08 -8.04
C GLY A 371 1.77 15.58 -7.91
N LEU A 372 2.76 14.91 -7.32
CA LEU A 372 2.84 13.46 -7.16
C LEU A 372 2.25 13.01 -5.82
N TYR A 373 1.47 11.93 -5.84
CA TYR A 373 0.85 11.34 -4.66
C TYR A 373 1.16 9.84 -4.58
N ARG A 374 1.39 9.34 -3.37
CA ARG A 374 1.47 7.89 -3.08
C ARG A 374 0.12 7.39 -2.58
N LEU A 375 -0.21 6.14 -2.90
CA LEU A 375 -1.30 5.42 -2.24
C LEU A 375 -1.01 5.36 -0.74
N ALA A 376 -1.98 5.72 0.10
CA ALA A 376 -1.83 5.54 1.54
C ALA A 376 -2.19 4.08 1.89
N GLU A 377 -1.30 3.37 2.59
CA GLU A 377 -1.53 1.98 3.00
C GLU A 377 -1.74 1.87 4.52
N GLY A 378 -2.66 0.99 4.94
CA GLY A 378 -3.14 0.85 6.32
C GLY A 378 -4.65 0.63 6.42
N GLU A 379 -5.15 0.22 7.58
CA GLU A 379 -6.59 -0.03 7.81
C GLU A 379 -7.44 1.27 7.74
N SER A 380 -8.73 1.11 7.45
CA SER A 380 -9.68 2.20 7.21
C SER A 380 -9.93 3.09 8.44
N ALA A 381 -10.08 4.39 8.22
CA ALA A 381 -10.61 5.30 9.25
C ALA A 381 -12.12 5.09 9.45
N PRO A 382 -12.66 5.24 10.69
CA PRO A 382 -14.09 5.20 10.93
C PRO A 382 -14.83 6.35 10.24
N ALA A 383 -16.09 6.11 9.85
CA ALA A 383 -16.90 7.03 9.06
C ALA A 383 -17.44 8.25 9.84
N ASP A 384 -17.04 8.46 11.09
CA ASP A 384 -17.48 9.57 11.96
C ASP A 384 -16.50 10.75 11.98
N GLY A 385 -15.35 10.63 11.32
CA GLY A 385 -14.34 11.68 11.22
C GLY A 385 -13.59 11.99 12.52
N ARG A 386 -13.69 11.13 13.55
CA ARG A 386 -12.98 11.30 14.83
C ARG A 386 -11.85 10.30 14.96
N ALA A 387 -10.61 10.80 14.98
CA ALA A 387 -9.42 9.99 15.20
C ALA A 387 -9.30 9.53 16.67
N THR A 388 -10.12 8.56 17.08
CA THR A 388 -10.03 7.92 18.40
C THR A 388 -9.01 6.79 18.39
N TRP A 389 -7.91 6.95 19.12
CA TRP A 389 -6.80 6.00 19.17
C TRP A 389 -7.14 4.74 20.00
N THR A 390 -7.74 3.74 19.36
CA THR A 390 -7.86 2.37 19.89
C THR A 390 -7.34 1.36 18.87
N ARG A 391 -6.41 0.49 19.29
CA ARG A 391 -5.73 -0.49 18.40
C ARG A 391 -6.68 -1.61 17.94
N PRO A 392 -6.89 -1.84 16.64
CA PRO A 392 -7.36 -3.11 16.12
C PRO A 392 -6.27 -4.20 16.27
N ARG A 393 -6.68 -5.47 16.14
CA ARG A 393 -5.75 -6.58 15.84
C ARG A 393 -5.84 -6.86 14.33
N PRO A 394 -4.73 -7.05 13.62
CA PRO A 394 -4.78 -7.45 12.22
C PRO A 394 -5.40 -8.85 12.08
N VAL A 395 -6.28 -9.01 11.09
CA VAL A 395 -6.86 -10.32 10.72
C VAL A 395 -5.90 -11.01 9.74
N PRO A 396 -5.45 -12.25 10.00
CA PRO A 396 -4.60 -12.96 9.05
C PRO A 396 -5.36 -13.27 7.74
N GLY A 397 -4.82 -12.84 6.60
CA GLY A 397 -5.28 -13.26 5.26
C GLY A 397 -5.87 -12.18 4.35
N SER A 398 -6.18 -10.98 4.85
CA SER A 398 -6.56 -9.86 3.98
C SER A 398 -5.33 -9.23 3.32
N SER A 399 -5.32 -9.18 1.98
CA SER A 399 -4.31 -8.42 1.21
C SER A 399 -4.32 -6.93 1.61
N PRO A 400 -3.18 -6.22 1.63
CA PRO A 400 -3.12 -4.80 1.97
C PRO A 400 -3.73 -3.93 0.86
N ILE A 401 -5.06 -3.84 0.84
CA ILE A 401 -5.78 -2.79 0.13
C ILE A 401 -5.53 -1.48 0.88
N GLY A 402 -5.15 -0.42 0.17
CA GLY A 402 -4.80 0.87 0.77
C GLY A 402 -5.92 1.49 1.60
N LYS A 403 -5.54 2.42 2.49
CA LYS A 403 -6.40 3.14 3.44
C LYS A 403 -7.65 3.65 2.74
N LEU A 404 -8.79 3.04 3.08
CA LEU A 404 -10.08 3.41 2.50
C LEU A 404 -10.65 4.64 3.21
N VAL A 405 -11.11 5.60 2.42
CA VAL A 405 -11.89 6.77 2.82
C VAL A 405 -13.19 6.72 2.02
N ASN A 406 -14.33 6.68 2.72
CA ASN A 406 -15.66 6.47 2.12
C ASN A 406 -15.73 5.28 1.13
N GLY A 407 -15.05 4.18 1.47
CA GLY A 407 -15.03 2.96 0.66
C GLY A 407 -14.16 3.00 -0.60
N ARG A 408 -13.31 4.02 -0.79
CA ARG A 408 -12.33 4.09 -1.89
C ARG A 408 -10.91 4.36 -1.39
N PRO A 409 -9.87 3.90 -2.10
CA PRO A 409 -8.47 4.24 -1.82
C PRO A 409 -8.25 5.74 -1.68
N CYS A 410 -7.38 6.18 -0.78
CA CYS A 410 -6.93 7.58 -0.71
C CYS A 410 -5.42 7.72 -0.94
N TYR A 411 -5.05 8.92 -1.38
CA TYR A 411 -3.71 9.24 -1.87
C TYR A 411 -3.17 10.45 -1.12
N ARG A 412 -1.90 10.40 -0.73
CA ARG A 412 -1.21 11.44 0.04
C ARG A 412 -0.09 12.07 -0.79
N HIS A 413 -0.01 13.39 -0.83
CA HIS A 413 0.98 14.11 -1.64
C HIS A 413 2.40 13.78 -1.15
N ALA A 414 3.27 13.37 -2.08
CA ALA A 414 4.55 12.76 -1.76
C ALA A 414 5.51 13.71 -1.02
N GLU A 415 5.40 15.02 -1.28
CA GLU A 415 6.22 16.07 -0.66
C GLU A 415 5.47 16.92 0.39
N ARG A 416 4.17 16.65 0.62
CA ARG A 416 3.29 17.49 1.45
C ARG A 416 2.31 16.59 2.23
N PRO A 417 2.73 15.93 3.33
CA PRO A 417 1.97 14.84 3.94
C PRO A 417 0.52 15.18 4.36
N THR A 418 0.21 16.45 4.59
CA THR A 418 -1.13 16.94 4.96
C THR A 418 -2.06 17.24 3.78
N HIS A 419 -1.61 17.03 2.53
CA HIS A 419 -2.39 17.24 1.31
C HIS A 419 -2.79 15.89 0.71
N TRP A 420 -4.08 15.71 0.43
CA TRP A 420 -4.67 14.41 0.10
C TRP A 420 -5.63 14.48 -1.09
N VAL A 421 -5.72 13.40 -1.87
CA VAL A 421 -6.81 13.13 -2.82
C VAL A 421 -7.62 11.94 -2.31
N ALA A 422 -8.92 12.15 -2.06
CA ALA A 422 -9.83 11.09 -1.59
C ALA A 422 -11.28 11.34 -2.04
N TYR A 423 -12.09 10.27 -2.05
CA TYR A 423 -13.50 10.33 -2.42
C TYR A 423 -14.37 10.96 -1.30
N ASN A 424 -15.28 11.86 -1.67
CA ASN A 424 -16.17 12.58 -0.73
C ASN A 424 -17.41 11.78 -0.29
N GLY A 425 -17.49 10.49 -0.65
CA GLY A 425 -18.57 9.58 -0.28
C GLY A 425 -19.89 9.75 -1.03
N THR A 426 -20.05 10.78 -1.88
CA THR A 426 -21.34 11.08 -2.52
C THR A 426 -21.26 11.28 -4.03
N SER A 427 -20.26 12.00 -4.53
CA SER A 427 -20.28 12.56 -5.89
C SER A 427 -18.92 12.75 -6.55
N ALA A 428 -17.85 12.98 -5.78
CA ALA A 428 -16.60 13.50 -6.33
C ALA A 428 -15.35 13.02 -5.59
N TRP A 429 -14.22 13.07 -6.28
CA TRP A 429 -12.89 13.04 -5.68
C TRP A 429 -12.45 14.47 -5.37
N ASN A 430 -11.94 14.70 -4.15
CA ASN A 430 -11.52 16.02 -3.70
C ASN A 430 -10.01 16.02 -3.43
N ALA A 431 -9.30 17.05 -3.94
CA ALA A 431 -7.98 17.42 -3.45
C ALA A 431 -8.13 18.41 -2.29
N GLN A 432 -7.69 18.00 -1.10
CA GLN A 432 -8.13 18.56 0.18
C GLN A 432 -7.07 18.40 1.27
N SER A 433 -7.12 19.24 2.30
CA SER A 433 -6.28 19.09 3.48
C SER A 433 -6.72 17.88 4.31
N GLU A 434 -5.81 17.33 5.11
CA GLU A 434 -6.04 16.20 6.00
C GLU A 434 -7.21 16.42 6.98
N ALA A 435 -7.36 17.64 7.52
CA ALA A 435 -8.49 18.04 8.36
C ALA A 435 -9.86 18.02 7.64
N SER A 436 -9.85 17.92 6.30
CA SER A 436 -11.03 17.79 5.44
C SER A 436 -11.19 16.38 4.85
N LEU A 437 -10.31 15.42 5.18
CA LEU A 437 -10.20 14.13 4.49
C LEU A 437 -11.55 13.40 4.41
N GLY A 438 -12.03 13.17 3.18
CA GLY A 438 -13.29 12.48 2.90
C GLY A 438 -14.55 13.34 3.00
N GLN A 439 -14.44 14.64 3.28
CA GLN A 439 -15.58 15.56 3.32
C GLN A 439 -15.87 16.14 1.92
N SER A 440 -17.01 16.79 1.75
CA SER A 440 -17.33 17.57 0.54
C SER A 440 -16.64 18.95 0.53
N ARG A 441 -15.38 19.02 0.97
CA ARG A 441 -14.55 20.24 1.06
C ARG A 441 -13.21 19.99 0.36
N GLY A 442 -12.64 21.00 -0.28
CA GLY A 442 -11.40 20.86 -1.03
C GLY A 442 -11.14 22.07 -1.91
N TRP A 443 -9.95 22.11 -2.50
CA TRP A 443 -9.54 23.18 -3.44
C TRP A 443 -9.66 22.75 -4.91
N MET A 444 -9.78 21.43 -5.15
CA MET A 444 -10.00 20.85 -6.46
C MET A 444 -11.00 19.70 -6.32
N GLN A 445 -11.88 19.52 -7.31
CA GLN A 445 -12.82 18.39 -7.34
C GLN A 445 -12.87 17.73 -8.73
N LEU A 446 -13.21 16.44 -8.75
CA LEU A 446 -13.47 15.66 -9.95
C LEU A 446 -14.81 14.97 -9.78
N LEU A 447 -15.82 15.43 -10.53
CA LEU A 447 -17.23 15.01 -10.41
C LEU A 447 -17.53 13.63 -11.02
N ASP A 448 -16.65 12.64 -10.81
CA ASP A 448 -16.85 11.24 -11.22
C ASP A 448 -17.18 10.34 -10.02
N SER A 449 -18.48 10.14 -9.82
CA SER A 449 -19.00 9.20 -8.82
C SER A 449 -18.77 7.71 -9.13
N SER A 450 -18.20 7.33 -10.29
CA SER A 450 -18.04 5.93 -10.71
C SER A 450 -16.61 5.40 -10.73
N CYS A 451 -15.60 6.25 -10.76
CA CYS A 451 -14.21 5.80 -10.77
C CYS A 451 -13.73 5.38 -9.36
N HIS A 452 -13.36 4.12 -9.19
CA HIS A 452 -12.85 3.56 -7.93
C HIS A 452 -11.50 4.19 -7.53
N THR A 453 -10.77 4.73 -8.50
CA THR A 453 -9.59 5.59 -8.34
C THR A 453 -9.69 6.79 -9.31
N PRO A 454 -9.12 7.96 -9.00
CA PRO A 454 -9.34 9.17 -9.79
C PRO A 454 -8.66 9.16 -11.17
N ASP A 455 -7.67 8.29 -11.36
CA ASP A 455 -6.81 8.20 -12.54
C ASP A 455 -7.44 7.45 -13.74
N VAL A 456 -8.58 6.78 -13.55
CA VAL A 456 -9.35 6.14 -14.62
C VAL A 456 -10.52 6.99 -15.12
N SER A 457 -10.67 8.22 -14.61
CA SER A 457 -11.74 9.13 -15.02
C SER A 457 -11.40 9.83 -16.35
N LEU A 458 -12.33 9.77 -17.30
CA LEU A 458 -12.30 10.58 -18.52
C LEU A 458 -12.71 12.04 -18.27
N LEU A 459 -13.43 12.32 -17.17
CA LEU A 459 -13.87 13.67 -16.81
C LEU A 459 -12.70 14.58 -16.42
N SER A 460 -12.92 15.88 -16.46
CA SER A 460 -11.92 16.90 -16.13
C SER A 460 -12.13 17.41 -14.71
N TRP A 461 -11.03 17.80 -14.05
CA TRP A 461 -11.07 18.41 -12.73
C TRP A 461 -11.61 19.86 -12.79
N GLU A 462 -12.03 20.35 -11.65
CA GLU A 462 -12.47 21.72 -11.40
C GLU A 462 -11.71 22.29 -10.20
N THR A 463 -11.37 23.57 -10.22
CA THR A 463 -10.64 24.28 -9.16
C THR A 463 -11.55 25.30 -8.48
N ALA A 464 -11.51 25.37 -7.15
CA ALA A 464 -12.25 26.38 -6.39
C ALA A 464 -11.53 27.74 -6.42
N ASP A 465 -12.28 28.82 -6.63
CA ASP A 465 -11.76 30.20 -6.59
C ASP A 465 -11.58 30.78 -5.18
N GLY A 466 -12.00 30.05 -4.15
CA GLY A 466 -12.03 30.50 -2.75
C GLY A 466 -13.27 31.32 -2.36
N ALA A 467 -14.05 31.81 -3.33
CA ALA A 467 -15.35 32.45 -3.12
C ALA A 467 -16.54 31.47 -3.23
N GLY A 468 -16.26 30.19 -3.54
CA GLY A 468 -17.25 29.11 -3.64
C GLY A 468 -17.68 28.78 -5.07
N LYS A 469 -17.07 29.40 -6.08
CA LYS A 469 -17.27 29.06 -7.48
C LYS A 469 -16.24 28.01 -7.91
N TRP A 470 -16.68 27.08 -8.74
CA TRP A 470 -15.84 26.09 -9.40
C TRP A 470 -15.56 26.52 -10.83
N ASP A 471 -14.29 26.47 -11.24
CA ASP A 471 -13.85 26.69 -12.61
C ASP A 471 -13.30 25.39 -13.21
N LYS A 472 -13.76 25.03 -14.40
CA LYS A 472 -13.42 23.74 -15.02
C LYS A 472 -12.10 23.83 -15.76
N LYS A 473 -11.22 22.84 -15.53
CA LYS A 473 -9.88 22.76 -16.11
C LYS A 473 -9.80 21.56 -17.07
N PRO A 474 -10.07 21.74 -18.38
CA PRO A 474 -10.20 20.64 -19.33
C PRO A 474 -9.01 19.68 -19.36
N ASN A 475 -7.80 20.23 -19.25
CA ASN A 475 -6.51 19.55 -19.40
C ASN A 475 -5.93 19.06 -18.07
N LEU A 476 -6.46 19.52 -16.94
CA LEU A 476 -6.11 19.02 -15.61
C LEU A 476 -6.69 17.61 -15.41
N LYS A 477 -5.80 16.64 -15.21
CA LYS A 477 -6.11 15.21 -15.16
C LYS A 477 -5.39 14.53 -14.01
N CYS A 478 -5.89 13.36 -13.65
CA CYS A 478 -5.16 12.43 -12.81
C CYS A 478 -4.77 11.21 -13.66
N ARG A 479 -3.57 10.66 -13.43
CA ARG A 479 -3.03 9.48 -14.13
C ARG A 479 -2.11 8.69 -13.19
N GLU A 480 -1.94 7.40 -13.45
CA GLU A 480 -0.95 6.57 -12.75
C GLU A 480 0.46 7.15 -12.96
N ALA A 481 1.17 7.43 -11.87
CA ALA A 481 2.49 8.06 -11.94
C ALA A 481 3.57 7.06 -12.40
N ASP A 482 4.62 7.57 -13.05
CA ASP A 482 5.78 6.76 -13.39
C ASP A 482 6.58 6.41 -12.11
N PRO A 483 6.72 5.12 -11.76
CA PRO A 483 7.45 4.73 -10.55
C PRO A 483 8.93 5.12 -10.54
N SER A 484 9.52 5.44 -11.69
CA SER A 484 10.92 5.88 -11.81
C SER A 484 11.13 7.36 -11.45
N THR A 485 10.08 8.20 -11.48
CA THR A 485 10.18 9.65 -11.21
C THR A 485 9.69 10.07 -9.82
N MET A 486 9.14 9.12 -9.05
CA MET A 486 8.59 9.38 -7.72
C MET A 486 9.67 9.76 -6.68
N PRO A 487 9.52 10.86 -5.91
CA PRO A 487 10.47 11.24 -4.88
C PRO A 487 10.45 10.25 -3.70
N PRO A 488 11.56 10.08 -2.97
CA PRO A 488 11.70 9.02 -1.98
C PRO A 488 10.74 9.16 -0.79
N ALA A 489 10.03 8.07 -0.46
CA ALA A 489 9.22 8.02 0.75
C ALA A 489 10.09 8.16 2.00
N SER A 490 9.72 9.06 2.92
CA SER A 490 10.52 9.34 4.13
C SER A 490 10.57 8.16 5.12
N ALA A 491 9.58 7.26 5.04
CA ALA A 491 9.47 6.05 5.85
C ALA A 491 8.95 4.89 5.00
N LEU A 492 9.53 3.71 5.22
CA LEU A 492 9.09 2.43 4.64
C LEU A 492 8.82 1.42 5.75
N VAL A 493 7.84 0.55 5.54
CA VAL A 493 7.70 -0.70 6.31
C VAL A 493 7.92 -1.87 5.36
N LEU A 494 8.81 -2.78 5.75
CA LEU A 494 9.01 -4.09 5.12
C LEU A 494 8.36 -5.12 6.04
N SER A 495 7.34 -5.83 5.58
CA SER A 495 6.50 -6.68 6.43
C SER A 495 6.00 -7.93 5.71
N GLY A 496 5.68 -8.99 6.46
CA GLY A 496 5.14 -10.23 5.92
C GLY A 496 5.47 -11.44 6.77
N ALA A 497 5.23 -12.62 6.20
CA ALA A 497 5.93 -13.84 6.59
C ALA A 497 7.13 -14.03 5.64
N THR A 498 8.27 -14.45 6.19
CA THR A 498 9.47 -14.82 5.43
C THR A 498 10.29 -15.84 6.23
N GLU A 499 11.35 -16.36 5.64
CA GLU A 499 12.26 -17.30 6.31
C GLU A 499 12.97 -16.67 7.52
N ALA A 500 13.31 -17.49 8.51
CA ALA A 500 13.83 -17.02 9.80
C ALA A 500 15.10 -16.15 9.70
N LYS A 501 15.94 -16.36 8.67
CA LYS A 501 17.13 -15.53 8.39
C LYS A 501 16.79 -14.12 7.90
N ALA A 502 15.66 -13.99 7.19
CA ALA A 502 15.16 -12.75 6.60
C ALA A 502 14.16 -12.01 7.50
N GLN A 503 13.56 -12.69 8.49
CA GLN A 503 12.60 -12.10 9.43
C GLN A 503 13.18 -10.87 10.18
N ASP A 504 14.49 -10.85 10.40
CA ASP A 504 15.23 -9.76 11.05
C ASP A 504 15.44 -8.52 10.15
N CYS A 505 15.05 -8.59 8.87
CA CYS A 505 14.94 -7.45 7.95
C CYS A 505 13.52 -6.85 7.93
N LEU A 506 12.55 -7.40 8.66
CA LEU A 506 11.20 -6.84 8.73
C LEU A 506 11.09 -5.74 9.80
N GLY A 507 10.31 -4.71 9.50
CA GLY A 507 10.03 -3.59 10.40
C GLY A 507 10.02 -2.25 9.69
N LEU A 508 10.15 -1.18 10.49
CA LEU A 508 10.13 0.22 10.07
C LEU A 508 11.54 0.70 9.69
N TYR A 509 11.63 1.44 8.59
CA TYR A 509 12.85 1.96 7.99
C TYR A 509 12.71 3.47 7.70
N ARG A 510 13.71 4.28 8.06
CA ARG A 510 13.75 5.73 7.82
C ARG A 510 14.67 6.04 6.63
N LEU A 511 14.23 6.94 5.75
CA LEU A 511 15.04 7.48 4.65
C LEU A 511 16.23 8.27 5.23
N ILE A 512 17.44 8.00 4.74
CA ILE A 512 18.60 8.83 5.06
C ILE A 512 18.69 9.94 4.00
N LYS A 513 18.14 11.11 4.31
CA LYS A 513 18.10 12.26 3.39
C LYS A 513 19.52 12.66 2.96
N GLY A 514 19.72 12.81 1.64
CA GLY A 514 21.00 13.17 1.05
C GLY A 514 22.05 12.05 1.00
N TYR A 515 21.71 10.82 1.41
CA TYR A 515 22.63 9.68 1.33
C TYR A 515 22.10 8.63 0.33
N GLU A 516 22.86 8.42 -0.74
CA GLU A 516 22.51 7.52 -1.83
C GLU A 516 23.51 6.38 -1.97
N VAL A 517 22.99 5.23 -2.37
CA VAL A 517 23.76 4.00 -2.62
C VAL A 517 23.50 3.61 -4.08
N ASN A 518 24.56 3.54 -4.87
CA ASN A 518 24.49 3.31 -6.32
C ASN A 518 23.53 4.28 -7.05
N GLY A 519 23.55 5.57 -6.67
CA GLY A 519 22.72 6.61 -7.27
C GLY A 519 21.22 6.46 -6.99
N ARG A 520 20.85 5.82 -5.87
CA ARG A 520 19.47 5.66 -5.41
C ARG A 520 19.33 5.91 -3.91
N PRO A 521 18.17 6.40 -3.45
CA PRO A 521 17.88 6.59 -2.03
C PRO A 521 18.04 5.29 -1.24
N CYS A 522 18.38 5.40 0.04
CA CYS A 522 18.47 4.26 0.95
C CYS A 522 17.80 4.53 2.30
N TRP A 523 17.36 3.47 2.97
CA TRP A 523 16.68 3.54 4.25
C TRP A 523 17.38 2.65 5.27
N ARG A 524 17.52 3.14 6.51
CA ARG A 524 18.08 2.39 7.66
C ARG A 524 16.95 1.94 8.58
N SER A 525 17.04 0.74 9.15
CA SER A 525 16.01 0.24 10.06
C SER A 525 16.00 1.07 11.35
N VAL A 526 14.81 1.46 11.78
CA VAL A 526 14.59 2.18 13.04
C VAL A 526 14.86 1.29 14.26
N ARG A 527 14.81 -0.05 14.09
CA ARG A 527 15.08 -1.04 15.15
C ARG A 527 16.53 -1.55 15.14
N ARG A 528 17.20 -1.58 13.99
CA ARG A 528 18.54 -2.15 13.81
C ARG A 528 19.41 -1.23 12.95
N SER A 529 20.37 -0.55 13.57
CA SER A 529 21.34 0.30 12.86
C SER A 529 22.06 -0.47 11.74
N ASP A 530 22.40 -1.74 11.97
CA ASP A 530 23.08 -2.62 11.02
C ASP A 530 22.21 -3.19 9.89
N ARG A 531 20.97 -2.68 9.70
CA ARG A 531 20.04 -3.14 8.64
C ARG A 531 19.62 -1.99 7.73
N TRP A 532 19.77 -2.22 6.43
CA TRP A 532 19.50 -1.22 5.39
C TRP A 532 18.65 -1.81 4.26
N ILE A 533 17.87 -0.97 3.60
CA ILE A 533 17.29 -1.22 2.27
C ILE A 533 17.98 -0.27 1.30
N ALA A 534 18.62 -0.82 0.27
CA ALA A 534 19.35 -0.06 -0.75
C ALA A 534 19.42 -0.83 -2.08
N PHE A 535 19.74 -0.14 -3.17
CA PHE A 535 19.82 -0.72 -4.51
C PHE A 535 21.20 -1.35 -4.78
N ASN A 536 21.23 -2.52 -5.42
CA ASN A 536 22.47 -3.28 -5.69
C ASN A 536 23.29 -2.79 -6.89
N GLY A 537 22.88 -1.69 -7.53
CA GLY A 537 23.55 -1.08 -8.67
C GLY A 537 23.19 -1.65 -10.04
N GLU A 538 22.44 -2.75 -10.11
CA GLU A 538 22.06 -3.39 -11.38
C GLU A 538 20.55 -3.62 -11.51
N ASN A 539 19.96 -4.48 -10.67
CA ASN A 539 18.66 -5.08 -10.92
C ASN A 539 17.74 -5.22 -9.70
N ALA A 540 18.23 -5.01 -8.47
CA ALA A 540 17.46 -5.33 -7.28
C ALA A 540 17.61 -4.32 -6.13
N TRP A 541 16.54 -4.18 -5.36
CA TRP A 541 16.59 -3.63 -4.01
C TRP A 541 16.87 -4.76 -3.02
N ASN A 542 17.85 -4.59 -2.13
CA ASN A 542 18.24 -5.60 -1.16
C ASN A 542 18.06 -5.09 0.27
N ALA A 543 17.45 -5.92 1.13
CA ALA A 543 17.49 -5.74 2.58
C ALA A 543 18.74 -6.47 3.11
N GLN A 544 19.70 -5.69 3.62
CA GLN A 544 21.10 -6.09 3.73
C GLN A 544 21.79 -5.51 4.98
N SER A 545 23.03 -5.95 5.23
CA SER A 545 23.86 -5.38 6.28
C SER A 545 24.58 -4.11 5.82
N GLU A 546 24.97 -3.27 6.77
CA GLU A 546 25.78 -2.07 6.51
C GLU A 546 27.12 -2.41 5.82
N ALA A 547 27.75 -3.53 6.22
CA ALA A 547 28.97 -4.04 5.59
C ALA A 547 28.76 -4.62 4.17
N SER A 548 27.51 -4.84 3.75
CA SER A 548 27.16 -5.27 2.39
C SER A 548 26.56 -4.15 1.54
N LEU A 549 26.42 -2.93 2.07
CA LEU A 549 25.58 -1.88 1.52
C LEU A 549 25.87 -1.60 0.03
N GLY A 550 24.87 -1.83 -0.82
CA GLY A 550 24.95 -1.62 -2.27
C GLY A 550 25.50 -2.81 -3.06
N GLN A 551 25.79 -3.94 -2.42
CA GLN A 551 26.25 -5.17 -3.08
C GLN A 551 25.06 -6.09 -3.43
N LYS A 552 25.33 -7.13 -4.24
CA LYS A 552 24.38 -8.24 -4.50
C LYS A 552 24.32 -9.22 -3.31
N ARG A 553 24.17 -8.72 -2.09
CA ARG A 553 24.20 -9.48 -0.83
C ARG A 553 23.14 -8.94 0.13
N GLY A 554 22.37 -9.83 0.74
CA GLY A 554 21.31 -9.50 1.69
C GLY A 554 20.50 -10.72 2.05
N TRP A 555 19.47 -10.54 2.86
CA TRP A 555 18.54 -11.60 3.25
C TRP A 555 17.22 -11.55 2.50
N LEU A 556 16.86 -10.38 1.96
CA LEU A 556 15.75 -10.19 1.03
C LEU A 556 16.24 -9.47 -0.24
N GLN A 557 15.66 -9.79 -1.38
CA GLN A 557 15.79 -9.03 -2.63
C GLN A 557 14.45 -8.78 -3.31
N LEU A 558 14.36 -7.71 -4.08
CA LEU A 558 13.22 -7.32 -4.90
C LEU A 558 13.74 -6.98 -6.30
N LEU A 559 13.48 -7.87 -7.27
CA LEU A 559 13.99 -7.81 -8.64
C LEU A 559 13.21 -6.79 -9.49
N ASP A 560 13.35 -5.51 -9.17
CA ASP A 560 12.74 -4.41 -9.93
C ASP A 560 13.63 -3.16 -9.96
N SER A 561 14.36 -2.98 -11.06
CA SER A 561 15.15 -1.77 -11.33
C SER A 561 14.33 -0.60 -11.85
N ASN A 562 13.06 -0.79 -12.25
CA ASN A 562 12.24 0.25 -12.88
C ASN A 562 11.65 1.25 -11.88
N VAL A 563 11.64 0.90 -10.58
CA VAL A 563 11.11 1.75 -9.51
C VAL A 563 12.22 2.54 -8.82
N SER A 564 11.98 3.84 -8.62
CA SER A 564 12.84 4.75 -7.83
C SER A 564 12.91 4.39 -6.35
N THR A 565 11.89 3.66 -5.87
CA THR A 565 11.66 3.30 -4.48
C THR A 565 10.99 1.93 -4.41
N PRO A 566 11.40 1.04 -3.49
CA PRO A 566 10.97 -0.37 -3.49
C PRO A 566 9.50 -0.56 -3.14
N ASP A 567 8.86 0.39 -2.44
CA ASP A 567 7.44 0.32 -2.11
C ASP A 567 6.54 0.44 -3.34
N LEU A 568 6.99 1.08 -4.42
CA LEU A 568 6.22 1.22 -5.66
C LEU A 568 6.21 -0.04 -6.53
N SER A 569 7.02 -1.05 -6.22
CA SER A 569 7.07 -2.26 -7.04
C SER A 569 5.77 -3.06 -6.98
N LYS A 570 5.46 -3.68 -8.12
CA LYS A 570 4.44 -4.72 -8.28
C LYS A 570 5.06 -6.12 -8.35
N THR A 571 6.40 -6.21 -8.35
CA THR A 571 7.17 -7.44 -8.15
C THR A 571 7.17 -7.82 -6.67
N GLN A 572 7.44 -9.08 -6.36
CA GLN A 572 7.48 -9.61 -5.00
C GLN A 572 8.91 -9.70 -4.48
N TRP A 573 9.04 -9.81 -3.16
CA TRP A 573 10.32 -10.07 -2.51
C TRP A 573 10.66 -11.56 -2.56
N GLU A 574 11.95 -11.86 -2.60
CA GLU A 574 12.54 -13.19 -2.46
C GLU A 574 13.46 -13.19 -1.24
N ALA A 575 13.51 -14.29 -0.49
CA ALA A 575 14.40 -14.48 0.67
C ALA A 575 15.56 -15.41 0.32
N TRP A 576 16.71 -15.22 0.96
CA TRP A 576 17.85 -16.10 0.80
C TRP A 576 17.81 -17.26 1.80
N ASP A 577 17.53 -18.48 1.32
CA ASP A 577 17.47 -19.69 2.16
C ASP A 577 18.86 -20.12 2.68
N GLY A 578 19.94 -19.71 1.99
CA GLY A 578 21.31 -20.16 2.19
C GLY A 578 22.01 -20.63 0.90
N SER A 579 21.26 -20.87 -0.17
CA SER A 579 21.71 -21.39 -1.47
C SER A 579 20.86 -20.87 -2.65
N ASN A 580 19.60 -20.52 -2.45
CA ASN A 580 18.68 -20.01 -3.47
C ASN A 580 17.90 -18.78 -2.97
N TRP A 581 17.31 -18.06 -3.93
CA TRP A 581 16.32 -17.03 -3.69
C TRP A 581 14.91 -17.63 -3.79
N VAL A 582 14.17 -17.60 -2.68
CA VAL A 582 12.84 -18.20 -2.52
C VAL A 582 11.78 -17.10 -2.46
N ARG A 583 10.86 -17.11 -3.42
CA ARG A 583 9.72 -16.18 -3.55
C ARG A 583 8.88 -16.13 -2.26
N GLN A 584 8.63 -14.93 -1.75
CA GLN A 584 7.85 -14.67 -0.53
C GLN A 584 6.56 -13.91 -0.88
N ASP A 585 5.51 -14.62 -1.30
CA ASP A 585 4.23 -14.02 -1.70
C ASP A 585 3.58 -13.13 -0.61
N ALA A 586 3.92 -13.37 0.66
CA ALA A 586 3.43 -12.60 1.82
C ALA A 586 4.30 -11.38 2.18
N CYS A 587 5.47 -11.18 1.56
CA CYS A 587 6.41 -10.12 1.91
C CYS A 587 6.20 -8.87 1.04
N THR A 588 5.93 -7.74 1.68
CA THR A 588 5.56 -6.46 1.07
C THR A 588 6.42 -5.32 1.61
N CYS A 589 6.73 -4.36 0.73
CA CYS A 589 7.30 -3.07 1.13
C CYS A 589 6.27 -1.98 0.82
N VAL A 590 5.99 -1.11 1.78
CA VAL A 590 4.95 -0.08 1.73
C VAL A 590 5.50 1.23 2.28
N SER A 591 5.10 2.39 1.74
CA SER A 591 5.38 3.67 2.39
C SER A 591 4.33 3.98 3.45
N VAL A 592 4.79 4.42 4.62
CA VAL A 592 3.91 4.67 5.77
C VAL A 592 3.80 6.16 6.10
N ASP A 593 2.97 6.48 7.08
CA ASP A 593 2.89 7.81 7.67
C ASP A 593 4.15 8.14 8.48
N THR A 594 4.69 9.35 8.30
CA THR A 594 5.85 9.82 9.06
C THR A 594 5.51 10.13 10.51
N ALA A 595 4.22 10.16 10.89
CA ALA A 595 3.76 10.13 12.27
C ALA A 595 3.98 8.76 12.95
N GLN A 596 4.25 7.69 12.18
CA GLN A 596 4.65 6.38 12.72
C GLN A 596 6.17 6.26 12.93
N LEU A 597 6.97 7.20 12.40
CA LEU A 597 8.38 7.29 12.79
C LEU A 597 8.45 7.79 14.23
N PRO A 598 9.18 7.11 15.15
CA PRO A 598 9.50 7.71 16.43
C PRO A 598 10.35 8.98 16.19
N PRO A 599 10.31 9.96 17.10
CA PRO A 599 11.13 11.16 16.98
C PRO A 599 12.62 10.77 16.94
N PRO A 600 13.43 11.34 16.02
CA PRO A 600 14.86 11.06 15.99
C PRO A 600 15.52 11.59 17.28
N PRO A 601 16.53 10.90 17.86
CA PRO A 601 17.14 11.30 19.13
C PRO A 601 17.99 12.58 19.01
N LEU A 602 18.48 12.87 17.79
CA LEU A 602 19.25 14.06 17.43
C LEU A 602 18.76 14.55 16.07
N ILE A 603 18.71 15.87 15.89
CA ILE A 603 18.51 16.53 14.59
C ILE A 603 19.57 17.60 14.41
N GLU A 604 19.90 17.93 13.17
CA GLU A 604 20.78 19.03 12.83
C GLU A 604 20.04 20.02 11.93
N LEU A 605 20.08 21.31 12.29
CA LEU A 605 19.59 22.41 11.46
C LEU A 605 20.77 23.02 10.70
N ALA A 606 21.00 22.52 9.48
CA ALA A 606 22.20 22.78 8.68
C ALA A 606 21.89 23.65 7.45
N GLY A 607 22.79 24.59 7.15
CA GLY A 607 22.68 25.48 6.00
C GLY A 607 23.84 26.48 5.93
N PRO A 608 23.82 27.41 4.95
CA PRO A 608 24.80 28.50 4.86
C PRO A 608 24.78 29.38 6.13
N PRO A 609 25.89 30.06 6.48
CA PRO A 609 25.92 30.99 7.60
C PRO A 609 24.86 32.10 7.48
N ILE A 610 24.01 32.24 8.50
CA ILE A 610 23.01 33.31 8.60
C ILE A 610 23.47 34.32 9.65
N ALA A 611 23.17 35.61 9.47
CA ALA A 611 23.52 36.64 10.43
C ALA A 611 22.66 36.57 11.73
N GLY A 612 23.23 37.05 12.84
CA GLY A 612 22.51 37.30 14.10
C GLY A 612 21.91 36.04 14.75
N ASN A 613 20.76 36.23 15.43
CA ASN A 613 20.12 35.15 16.20
C ASN A 613 19.63 33.96 15.35
N ALA A 614 19.35 34.16 14.05
CA ALA A 614 19.03 33.07 13.13
C ALA A 614 20.25 32.16 12.92
N GLY A 615 21.44 32.73 12.70
CA GLY A 615 22.70 31.97 12.66
C GLY A 615 22.98 31.21 13.96
N ALA A 616 22.69 31.82 15.10
CA ALA A 616 22.83 31.19 16.43
C ALA A 616 21.84 30.03 16.67
N CYS A 617 20.91 29.76 15.74
CA CYS A 617 20.04 28.59 15.76
C CYS A 617 20.57 27.41 14.93
N LEU A 618 21.67 27.55 14.17
CA LEU A 618 22.20 26.47 13.33
C LEU A 618 22.98 25.41 14.14
N GLY A 619 23.00 24.17 13.65
CA GLY A 619 23.70 23.03 14.27
C GLY A 619 22.77 22.04 14.99
N SER A 620 23.34 21.25 15.91
CA SER A 620 22.69 20.08 16.51
C SER A 620 21.69 20.42 17.64
N TYR A 621 20.58 19.68 17.68
CA TYR A 621 19.57 19.67 18.73
C TYR A 621 19.23 18.23 19.15
N ARG A 622 19.16 17.98 20.46
CA ARG A 622 18.75 16.69 21.04
C ARG A 622 17.24 16.69 21.29
N LEU A 623 16.60 15.54 21.08
CA LEU A 623 15.23 15.30 21.50
C LEU A 623 15.10 15.51 23.01
N ALA A 624 14.19 16.39 23.44
CA ALA A 624 13.90 16.62 24.84
C ALA A 624 12.75 15.72 25.32
N ASP A 625 12.75 15.38 26.61
CA ASP A 625 11.64 14.67 27.27
C ASP A 625 10.47 15.65 27.55
N ARG A 626 9.86 16.16 26.48
CA ARG A 626 8.63 16.97 26.48
C ARG A 626 8.04 17.12 25.07
N ASP A 627 6.71 17.13 25.01
CA ASP A 627 5.96 17.68 23.88
C ASP A 627 5.63 19.16 24.11
N VAL A 628 5.56 19.91 23.01
CA VAL A 628 5.11 21.31 22.94
C VAL A 628 4.06 21.38 21.85
N ASN A 629 2.86 21.83 22.20
CA ASN A 629 1.69 21.85 21.32
C ASN A 629 1.41 20.51 20.59
N GLY A 630 1.60 19.39 21.30
CA GLY A 630 1.33 18.04 20.79
C GLY A 630 2.39 17.49 19.82
N ARG A 631 3.60 18.07 19.78
CA ARG A 631 4.74 17.52 19.03
C ARG A 631 6.03 17.55 19.87
N PRO A 632 7.02 16.68 19.60
CA PRO A 632 8.26 16.63 20.38
C PRO A 632 9.06 17.92 20.26
N ALA A 633 9.63 18.41 21.35
CA ALA A 633 10.56 19.54 21.32
C ALA A 633 12.02 19.07 21.28
N PHE A 634 12.87 19.86 20.62
CA PHE A 634 14.30 19.59 20.52
C PHE A 634 15.09 20.78 21.10
N GLN A 635 16.07 20.50 21.95
CA GLN A 635 16.91 21.51 22.62
C GLN A 635 18.33 21.51 22.02
N LYS A 636 18.90 22.69 21.75
CA LYS A 636 20.21 22.81 21.08
C LYS A 636 21.32 22.26 21.98
N THR A 637 22.19 21.41 21.44
CA THR A 637 23.14 20.61 22.26
C THR A 637 24.29 21.40 22.89
N ASP A 638 24.55 22.59 22.38
CA ASP A 638 25.57 23.54 22.83
C ASP A 638 24.98 24.76 23.56
N ARG A 639 23.64 24.89 23.61
CA ARG A 639 23.00 26.15 24.02
C ARG A 639 21.55 25.96 24.49
N GLU A 640 21.36 25.82 25.80
CA GLU A 640 20.08 25.45 26.43
C GLU A 640 18.91 26.43 26.21
N ASP A 641 19.18 27.71 25.89
CA ASP A 641 18.17 28.74 25.60
C ASP A 641 17.65 28.71 24.15
N ARG A 642 18.06 27.74 23.33
CA ARG A 642 17.62 27.54 21.93
C ARG A 642 16.85 26.24 21.75
N TRP A 643 15.67 26.35 21.16
CA TRP A 643 14.72 25.25 20.99
C TRP A 643 14.12 25.23 19.59
N LEU A 644 13.92 24.04 19.04
CA LEU A 644 13.04 23.78 17.91
C LEU A 644 11.74 23.14 18.44
N ALA A 645 10.61 23.79 18.24
CA ALA A 645 9.29 23.27 18.63
C ALA A 645 8.16 23.80 17.73
N PHE A 646 7.02 23.12 17.77
CA PHE A 646 5.84 23.44 16.96
C PHE A 646 4.99 24.55 17.59
N ASN A 647 4.45 25.47 16.79
CA ASN A 647 3.68 26.64 17.25
C ASN A 647 2.18 26.39 17.47
N GLY A 648 1.73 25.13 17.36
CA GLY A 648 0.35 24.72 17.61
C GLY A 648 -0.64 24.98 16.47
N ASP A 649 -0.20 25.56 15.36
CA ASP A 649 -1.04 25.83 14.19
C ASP A 649 -0.46 25.19 12.92
N ASN A 650 0.59 25.78 12.36
CA ASN A 650 1.07 25.43 11.02
C ASN A 650 2.58 25.57 10.81
N ALA A 651 3.39 25.79 11.85
CA ALA A 651 4.84 25.92 11.67
C ALA A 651 5.68 25.37 12.84
N TRP A 652 6.91 24.97 12.52
CA TRP A 652 8.00 24.79 13.46
C TRP A 652 8.83 26.08 13.57
N ASN A 653 9.22 26.45 14.78
CA ASN A 653 10.00 27.66 15.05
C ASN A 653 11.28 27.33 15.82
N ALA A 654 12.42 27.86 15.36
CA ALA A 654 13.67 27.92 16.14
C ALA A 654 13.65 29.20 16.98
N GLN A 655 13.59 29.05 18.30
CA GLN A 655 13.10 30.08 19.21
C GLN A 655 13.77 30.04 20.58
N SER A 656 13.46 31.04 21.40
CA SER A 656 13.93 31.12 22.78
C SER A 656 13.16 30.16 23.68
N ALA A 657 13.78 29.71 24.77
CA ALA A 657 13.08 28.97 25.82
C ALA A 657 11.87 29.75 26.42
N ALA A 658 11.90 31.08 26.40
CA ALA A 658 10.83 31.96 26.86
C ALA A 658 9.72 32.20 25.82
N SER A 659 9.84 31.63 24.62
CA SER A 659 8.86 31.71 23.52
C SER A 659 8.43 30.31 23.06
N LEU A 660 8.69 29.29 23.87
CA LEU A 660 8.59 27.88 23.49
C LEU A 660 7.14 27.50 23.15
N GLY A 661 6.88 27.30 21.85
CA GLY A 661 5.56 26.97 21.32
C GLY A 661 4.70 28.18 20.93
N GLU A 662 5.23 29.40 21.00
CA GLU A 662 4.56 30.57 20.44
C GLU A 662 4.83 30.72 18.92
N LYS A 663 4.09 31.61 18.25
CA LYS A 663 4.39 32.05 16.88
C LYS A 663 5.53 33.09 16.83
N LYS A 664 6.64 32.83 17.54
CA LYS A 664 7.79 33.75 17.66
C LYS A 664 9.12 32.98 17.59
N GLY A 665 9.97 33.28 16.61
CA GLY A 665 11.29 32.68 16.49
C GLY A 665 12.19 33.46 15.54
N TRP A 666 13.41 32.96 15.32
CA TRP A 666 14.38 33.55 14.38
C TRP A 666 14.50 32.76 13.08
N ILE A 667 14.07 31.50 13.08
CA ILE A 667 13.92 30.63 11.92
C ILE A 667 12.54 29.96 12.02
N GLN A 668 11.87 29.74 10.88
CA GLN A 668 10.61 29.01 10.82
C GLN A 668 10.53 28.07 9.61
N LEU A 669 9.71 27.04 9.75
CA LEU A 669 9.31 26.10 8.69
C LEU A 669 7.79 26.07 8.67
N LEU A 670 7.16 26.58 7.61
CA LEU A 670 5.71 26.64 7.44
C LEU A 670 5.12 25.27 7.03
N ASP A 671 5.37 24.27 7.88
CA ASP A 671 4.89 22.90 7.72
C ASP A 671 4.41 22.33 9.07
N SER A 672 3.48 21.38 8.99
CA SER A 672 2.82 20.69 10.09
C SER A 672 3.22 19.21 10.14
N VAL A 673 4.47 18.89 9.77
CA VAL A 673 5.08 17.56 9.92
C VAL A 673 5.29 17.16 11.39
N PRO A 674 5.17 15.86 11.74
CA PRO A 674 5.40 15.32 13.08
C PRO A 674 6.75 15.68 13.73
N THR A 675 7.84 15.75 12.97
CA THR A 675 9.15 16.28 13.40
C THR A 675 9.81 17.07 12.24
N PRO A 676 10.64 18.10 12.50
CA PRO A 676 11.08 19.04 11.47
C PRO A 676 12.06 18.44 10.44
N ASP A 677 12.74 17.32 10.77
CA ASP A 677 13.57 16.54 9.83
C ASP A 677 12.77 15.94 8.67
N GLN A 678 11.44 15.83 8.81
CA GLN A 678 10.59 15.13 7.85
C GLN A 678 10.24 15.99 6.62
N SER A 679 10.13 17.31 6.77
CA SER A 679 9.67 18.21 5.69
C SER A 679 10.62 18.31 4.50
N SER A 680 10.05 18.60 3.33
CA SER A 680 10.73 19.01 2.09
C SER A 680 10.44 20.48 1.72
N ILE A 681 9.71 21.21 2.55
CA ILE A 681 9.41 22.64 2.35
C ILE A 681 10.61 23.48 2.78
N GLY A 682 10.86 24.58 2.07
CA GLY A 682 11.92 25.53 2.40
C GLY A 682 11.68 26.25 3.72
N TRP A 683 12.75 26.45 4.48
CA TRP A 683 12.73 27.23 5.72
C TRP A 683 12.80 28.74 5.43
N GLU A 684 12.42 29.56 6.41
CA GLU A 684 12.58 31.02 6.38
C GLU A 684 13.37 31.49 7.62
N ALA A 685 14.11 32.59 7.49
CA ALA A 685 14.84 33.23 8.57
C ALA A 685 14.40 34.69 8.77
N TRP A 686 14.37 35.14 10.02
CA TRP A 686 14.03 36.52 10.39
C TRP A 686 15.26 37.41 10.31
N ILE A 687 15.37 38.15 9.21
CA ILE A 687 16.56 38.94 8.84
C ILE A 687 16.06 40.33 8.41
N GLU A 688 16.58 41.41 9.01
CA GLU A 688 16.13 42.80 8.75
C GLU A 688 14.63 43.03 8.99
N SER A 689 14.09 42.47 10.08
CA SER A 689 12.68 42.62 10.48
C SER A 689 11.65 42.10 9.47
N LYS A 690 12.05 41.13 8.63
CA LYS A 690 11.21 40.42 7.65
C LYS A 690 11.60 38.95 7.60
N TRP A 691 10.65 38.07 7.27
CA TRP A 691 10.95 36.68 6.91
C TRP A 691 11.58 36.64 5.52
N GLN A 692 12.64 35.86 5.36
CA GLN A 692 13.34 35.66 4.09
C GLN A 692 13.60 34.17 3.86
N ALA A 693 13.15 33.66 2.72
CA ALA A 693 13.31 32.24 2.36
C ALA A 693 14.78 31.80 2.31
N GLN A 694 15.07 30.66 2.92
CA GLN A 694 16.39 30.03 3.02
C GLN A 694 16.37 28.67 2.31
N PRO A 695 16.37 28.62 0.96
CA PRO A 695 16.22 27.37 0.19
C PRO A 695 17.39 26.37 0.35
N ARG A 696 18.47 26.76 1.04
CA ARG A 696 19.62 25.90 1.38
C ARG A 696 19.67 25.52 2.88
N LEU A 697 18.70 25.93 3.67
CA LEU A 697 18.56 25.54 5.08
C LEU A 697 17.69 24.29 5.17
N GLN A 698 18.18 23.27 5.87
CA GLN A 698 17.54 21.96 5.98
C GLN A 698 17.62 21.45 7.41
N CYS A 699 16.67 20.58 7.79
CA CYS A 699 16.74 19.83 9.04
C CYS A 699 16.94 18.34 8.72
N ILE A 700 17.92 17.72 9.37
CA ILE A 700 18.39 16.35 9.09
C ILE A 700 18.34 15.54 10.38
N ALA A 701 17.75 14.35 10.34
CA ALA A 701 17.82 13.40 11.46
C ALA A 701 19.22 12.77 11.54
N THR A 702 19.92 12.98 12.66
CA THR A 702 21.26 12.44 12.94
C THR A 702 21.16 11.44 14.11
N HIS A 703 22.06 10.46 14.20
CA HIS A 703 21.97 9.36 15.18
C HIS A 703 23.37 9.08 15.75
N ASP A 704 23.73 9.84 16.79
CA ASP A 704 25.12 10.13 17.18
C ASP A 704 25.92 10.80 16.03
N PRO A 705 27.07 11.46 16.31
CA PRO A 705 27.88 12.06 15.24
C PRO A 705 28.41 10.97 14.30
N PRO A 706 28.56 11.26 12.99
CA PRO A 706 29.24 10.33 12.09
C PRO A 706 30.66 10.08 12.60
N LEU A 707 31.09 8.82 12.58
CA LEU A 707 32.52 8.54 12.62
C LEU A 707 33.17 9.28 11.44
N PRO A 708 34.30 9.99 11.65
CA PRO A 708 34.92 10.74 10.57
C PRO A 708 35.30 9.79 9.42
N CYS A 709 35.05 10.22 8.18
CA CYS A 709 35.37 9.44 6.99
C CYS A 709 36.88 9.30 6.78
N SER A 710 37.52 8.38 7.50
CA SER A 710 38.83 7.86 7.18
C SER A 710 38.69 6.72 6.17
N GLU A 711 39.09 7.02 4.92
CA GLU A 711 39.49 6.03 3.90
C GLU A 711 38.42 5.04 3.41
N LEU A 712 37.43 5.54 2.67
CA LEU A 712 36.89 4.75 1.55
C LEU A 712 37.78 4.96 0.32
N LEU A 713 38.44 3.87 -0.12
CA LEU A 713 39.31 3.84 -1.30
C LEU A 713 38.52 4.16 -2.57
N VAL A 714 38.71 5.37 -3.11
CA VAL A 714 38.39 5.67 -4.51
C VAL A 714 39.38 4.90 -5.38
N VAL A 715 38.93 3.78 -5.97
CA VAL A 715 39.73 2.99 -6.93
C VAL A 715 39.83 3.75 -8.26
N SER A 716 40.68 4.77 -8.28
CA SER A 716 40.99 5.55 -9.48
C SER A 716 42.01 4.82 -10.33
N THR A 717 41.62 4.41 -11.54
CA THR A 717 42.43 3.56 -12.41
C THR A 717 43.49 4.36 -13.20
N LYS A 718 44.69 4.55 -12.63
CA LYS A 718 46.00 4.66 -13.34
C LYS A 718 47.20 4.88 -12.39
N PRO A 719 48.31 4.14 -12.51
CA PRO A 719 49.62 4.49 -11.93
C PRO A 719 50.36 5.51 -12.82
N PRO A 720 51.19 6.43 -12.27
CA PRO A 720 52.64 6.16 -12.07
C PRO A 720 53.26 6.97 -10.87
N PRO A 721 54.61 7.10 -10.75
CA PRO A 721 55.65 6.08 -10.59
C PRO A 721 56.43 6.22 -9.25
N VAL A 722 57.45 5.38 -9.04
CA VAL A 722 58.24 5.25 -7.78
C VAL A 722 59.35 6.32 -7.62
N ALA A 723 59.50 6.91 -6.41
CA ALA A 723 60.73 7.58 -5.96
C ALA A 723 60.90 7.70 -4.42
N LYS A 724 61.70 6.79 -3.85
CA LYS A 724 62.68 6.91 -2.73
C LYS A 724 62.48 7.75 -1.43
N ASP A 725 62.82 7.05 -0.34
CA ASP A 725 63.62 7.42 0.86
C ASP A 725 63.02 8.18 2.08
N PRO A 726 63.58 8.00 3.31
CA PRO A 726 62.86 8.21 4.58
C PRO A 726 63.59 9.08 5.65
N GLY A 727 62.97 9.30 6.82
CA GLY A 727 63.72 9.61 8.06
C GLY A 727 62.96 10.27 9.23
N MET A 728 63.30 9.84 10.45
CA MET A 728 63.19 10.54 11.76
C MET A 728 61.79 10.95 12.30
N GLU A 729 61.62 11.37 13.56
CA GLU A 729 62.00 10.82 14.90
C GLU A 729 61.51 11.81 16.00
N GLY A 730 61.17 11.33 17.21
CA GLY A 730 60.83 12.18 18.37
C GLY A 730 59.41 12.82 18.34
N VAL A 731 58.88 13.41 19.42
CA VAL A 731 59.42 13.80 20.75
C VAL A 731 58.40 13.47 21.88
N ARG A 732 58.80 13.54 23.16
CA ARG A 732 58.06 13.09 24.38
C ARG A 732 57.69 14.22 25.36
N VAL A 733 56.54 14.07 26.08
CA VAL A 733 56.30 14.46 27.52
C VAL A 733 56.31 15.99 27.82
N ALA A 734 55.69 16.64 28.84
CA ALA A 734 55.05 16.33 30.14
C ALA A 734 53.79 17.25 30.36
N ARG A 735 52.76 17.02 31.21
CA ARG A 735 52.60 16.68 32.66
C ARG A 735 52.59 17.90 33.62
N MET A 736 51.43 18.24 34.21
CA MET A 736 51.32 18.86 35.56
C MET A 736 49.89 18.84 36.16
N LEU A 737 49.79 18.77 37.50
CA LEU A 737 48.62 18.90 38.41
C LEU A 737 49.13 19.49 39.74
N PRO A 738 48.33 20.30 40.48
CA PRO A 738 47.64 19.87 41.73
C PRO A 738 46.14 20.29 41.76
N GLU A 739 45.18 19.69 42.51
CA GLU A 739 45.01 19.54 43.98
C GLU A 739 44.84 20.90 44.72
N LEU A 740 43.89 21.18 45.64
CA LEU A 740 42.74 20.52 46.34
C LEU A 740 41.75 21.65 46.76
N ASP A 741 40.50 21.52 47.25
CA ASP A 741 39.35 20.58 47.19
C ASP A 741 38.13 21.39 47.82
N MET A 742 36.96 20.98 48.35
CA MET A 742 36.25 19.72 48.69
C MET A 742 34.74 20.00 48.86
N SER A 743 33.85 19.04 48.54
CA SER A 743 32.66 18.58 49.34
C SER A 743 31.38 18.18 48.56
N ILE A 744 30.67 17.20 49.13
CA ILE A 744 29.32 16.69 48.78
C ILE A 744 29.11 16.17 47.34
N SER A 745 29.77 15.06 46.99
CA SER A 745 29.30 14.15 45.93
C SER A 745 29.62 12.69 46.28
N ALA A 746 28.61 11.91 46.69
CA ALA A 746 28.79 10.52 47.15
C ALA A 746 27.61 9.59 46.85
N VAL A 747 27.01 9.72 45.66
CA VAL A 747 26.25 8.64 45.02
C VAL A 747 26.87 8.45 43.63
N PRO A 748 27.55 7.32 43.35
CA PRO A 748 28.06 7.06 42.00
C PRO A 748 26.90 6.95 41.02
N ALA A 749 26.78 7.92 40.12
CA ALA A 749 25.86 7.81 39.00
C ALA A 749 26.29 6.63 38.14
N LEU A 750 25.38 5.67 37.89
CA LEU A 750 25.66 4.58 36.96
C LEU A 750 25.86 5.15 35.55
N GLN A 751 27.11 5.36 35.16
CA GLN A 751 27.49 5.46 33.77
C GLN A 751 27.32 4.09 33.12
N LEU A 752 26.10 3.79 32.69
CA LEU A 752 25.83 2.77 31.68
C LEU A 752 26.53 3.20 30.38
N ARG A 753 27.81 2.82 30.26
CA ARG A 753 28.51 2.79 28.99
C ARG A 753 27.74 1.86 28.04
N ARG A 754 27.84 2.13 26.73
CA ARG A 754 27.10 1.40 25.69
C ARG A 754 27.21 -0.13 25.89
N PRO A 755 26.14 -0.91 25.64
CA PRO A 755 26.22 -2.37 25.73
C PRO A 755 27.30 -2.89 24.79
N HIS A 756 28.21 -3.71 25.34
CA HIS A 756 29.30 -4.34 24.59
C HIS A 756 28.74 -5.49 23.74
N GLU A 757 29.42 -5.82 22.64
CA GLU A 757 28.96 -6.79 21.62
C GLU A 757 28.57 -8.17 22.18
N SER A 758 29.17 -8.54 23.32
CA SER A 758 28.84 -9.67 24.20
C SER A 758 27.35 -10.01 24.36
N CYS A 759 26.43 -9.03 24.38
CA CYS A 759 25.00 -9.31 24.56
C CYS A 759 24.38 -10.11 23.39
N MET A 760 24.93 -10.01 22.18
CA MET A 760 24.48 -10.81 21.04
C MET A 760 25.19 -12.18 21.01
N GLU A 761 26.45 -12.25 21.45
CA GLU A 761 27.17 -13.52 21.65
C GLU A 761 26.48 -14.38 22.70
N CYS A 762 25.99 -13.80 23.81
CA CYS A 762 25.19 -14.53 24.81
C CYS A 762 23.97 -15.22 24.20
N LEU A 763 23.22 -14.54 23.32
CA LEU A 763 22.04 -15.08 22.65
C LEU A 763 22.39 -16.12 21.56
N LEU A 764 23.63 -16.13 21.06
CA LEU A 764 24.12 -17.14 20.11
C LEU A 764 24.66 -18.37 20.84
N LEU A 765 25.42 -18.20 21.93
CA LEU A 765 25.92 -19.29 22.78
C LEU A 765 24.79 -20.11 23.42
N CYS A 766 23.74 -19.44 23.93
CA CYS A 766 22.55 -20.12 24.44
C CYS A 766 21.82 -20.99 23.38
N ARG A 767 22.10 -20.78 22.10
CA ARG A 767 21.43 -21.47 20.99
C ARG A 767 22.05 -22.82 20.64
N GLU A 768 23.28 -23.10 21.08
CA GLU A 768 23.96 -24.37 20.81
C GLU A 768 23.70 -25.46 21.85
N HIS A 769 23.15 -25.10 23.03
CA HIS A 769 23.09 -25.99 24.20
C HIS A 769 21.66 -26.30 24.72
N ILE A 770 20.59 -25.77 24.10
CA ILE A 770 19.19 -25.92 24.57
C ILE A 770 18.33 -26.58 23.48
N PRO A 771 17.92 -27.86 23.62
CA PRO A 771 17.29 -28.62 22.52
C PRO A 771 15.89 -28.15 22.05
N ASP A 772 15.07 -27.57 22.93
CA ASP A 772 13.61 -27.38 22.69
C ASP A 772 13.16 -25.91 22.58
N ILE A 773 13.99 -25.06 21.98
CA ILE A 773 13.73 -23.60 21.93
C ILE A 773 12.54 -23.19 21.05
N GLU A 774 12.09 -24.04 20.11
CA GLU A 774 11.06 -23.69 19.12
C GLU A 774 9.69 -23.41 19.74
N GLN A 775 9.29 -24.17 20.78
CA GLN A 775 7.93 -24.09 21.34
C GLN A 775 7.69 -22.82 22.18
N LEU A 776 8.75 -22.10 22.55
CA LEU A 776 8.66 -20.89 23.38
C LEU A 776 8.68 -19.58 22.57
N CYS A 777 9.33 -19.54 21.40
CA CYS A 777 9.81 -18.31 20.76
C CYS A 777 8.77 -17.32 20.19
N ARG A 778 7.45 -17.57 20.27
CA ARG A 778 6.44 -16.71 19.64
C ARG A 778 6.02 -15.44 20.41
N ASP A 779 6.43 -15.27 21.67
CA ASP A 779 6.11 -14.05 22.47
C ASP A 779 7.06 -13.85 23.68
N VAL A 780 8.36 -14.13 23.50
CA VAL A 780 9.24 -14.55 24.62
C VAL A 780 10.67 -13.98 24.64
N SER A 781 11.19 -13.43 23.55
CA SER A 781 12.61 -13.00 23.47
C SER A 781 13.07 -12.08 24.61
N PHE A 782 12.28 -11.05 24.96
CA PHE A 782 12.60 -10.14 26.08
C PHE A 782 12.54 -10.81 27.46
N LYS A 783 11.75 -11.87 27.62
CA LYS A 783 11.61 -12.62 28.88
C LYS A 783 12.82 -13.53 29.09
N LEU A 784 13.25 -14.26 28.06
CA LEU A 784 14.50 -15.02 28.09
C LEU A 784 15.72 -14.10 28.29
N PHE A 785 15.78 -12.98 27.57
CA PHE A 785 16.85 -11.99 27.74
C PHE A 785 16.91 -11.44 29.18
N ALA A 786 15.78 -11.05 29.77
CA ALA A 786 15.76 -10.55 31.15
C ALA A 786 16.15 -11.62 32.19
N LEU A 787 15.97 -12.91 31.88
CA LEU A 787 16.44 -13.99 32.75
C LEU A 787 17.95 -14.20 32.61
N ALA A 788 18.44 -14.42 31.38
CA ALA A 788 19.87 -14.62 31.11
C ALA A 788 20.73 -13.42 31.54
N ALA A 789 20.26 -12.19 31.32
CA ALA A 789 20.94 -10.98 31.75
C ALA A 789 20.98 -10.81 33.28
N TYR A 790 20.02 -11.36 34.02
CA TYR A 790 20.07 -11.36 35.48
C TYR A 790 21.20 -12.28 35.97
N THR A 791 21.35 -13.45 35.35
CA THR A 791 22.37 -14.47 35.67
C THR A 791 23.77 -14.17 35.10
N TYR A 792 23.91 -13.12 34.30
CA TYR A 792 25.17 -12.77 33.66
C TYR A 792 26.11 -12.08 34.66
N ASP A 793 27.32 -12.62 34.81
CA ASP A 793 28.42 -11.99 35.54
C ASP A 793 29.58 -11.70 34.58
N PHE A 794 30.17 -10.50 34.65
CA PHE A 794 31.31 -10.10 33.82
C PHE A 794 32.61 -10.92 34.08
N ASN A 795 32.61 -11.83 35.06
CA ASN A 795 33.76 -12.66 35.47
C ASN A 795 35.01 -11.83 35.83
N THR A 796 34.79 -10.64 36.40
CA THR A 796 35.85 -9.71 36.84
C THR A 796 36.15 -9.81 38.34
N GLY A 797 35.36 -10.59 39.09
CA GLY A 797 35.37 -10.62 40.56
C GLY A 797 34.77 -9.38 41.23
N ALA A 798 34.52 -8.29 40.49
CA ALA A 798 33.83 -7.11 40.98
C ALA A 798 32.31 -7.30 40.95
N LYS A 799 31.61 -6.75 41.96
CA LYS A 799 30.13 -6.80 42.04
C LYS A 799 29.50 -5.53 41.48
N GLU A 800 30.23 -4.43 41.60
CA GLU A 800 29.88 -3.11 41.11
C GLU A 800 29.74 -3.14 39.57
N GLY A 801 28.54 -2.83 39.08
CA GLY A 801 28.18 -2.92 37.66
C GLY A 801 27.41 -4.19 37.28
N GLN A 802 27.51 -5.29 38.05
CA GLN A 802 26.79 -6.54 37.77
C GLN A 802 25.27 -6.32 37.90
N LEU A 803 24.50 -6.89 36.96
CA LEU A 803 23.07 -6.56 36.84
C LEU A 803 22.25 -7.06 38.04
N TYR A 804 22.48 -8.30 38.49
CA TYR A 804 21.87 -8.84 39.71
C TYR A 804 22.23 -8.02 40.95
N TYR A 805 23.45 -7.47 41.03
CA TYR A 805 23.92 -6.76 42.22
C TYR A 805 23.26 -5.40 42.32
N ALA A 806 23.28 -4.61 41.24
CA ALA A 806 22.65 -3.29 41.18
C ALA A 806 21.13 -3.35 41.39
N LEU A 807 20.45 -4.31 40.73
CA LEU A 807 19.01 -4.52 40.92
C LEU A 807 18.67 -4.91 42.36
N ASN A 808 19.39 -5.88 42.93
CA ASN A 808 19.12 -6.33 44.28
C ASN A 808 19.57 -5.33 45.36
N GLN A 809 20.51 -4.44 45.07
CA GLN A 809 20.81 -3.28 45.94
C GLN A 809 19.62 -2.32 45.96
N GLY A 810 19.06 -1.98 44.80
CA GLY A 810 17.85 -1.16 44.68
C GLY A 810 16.65 -1.77 45.44
N LEU A 811 16.34 -3.05 45.20
CA LEU A 811 15.23 -3.77 45.85
C LEU A 811 15.38 -3.90 47.38
N ARG A 812 16.61 -3.79 47.91
CA ARG A 812 16.84 -3.78 49.38
C ARG A 812 16.56 -2.42 50.02
N SER A 813 16.55 -1.33 49.25
CA SER A 813 16.24 0.00 49.80
C SER A 813 14.74 0.12 50.10
N ARG A 814 14.41 0.50 51.33
CA ARG A 814 13.02 0.47 51.83
C ARG A 814 12.31 1.82 51.85
N ASP A 815 13.03 2.93 51.69
CA ASP A 815 12.46 4.27 51.76
C ASP A 815 11.62 4.66 50.52
N PHE A 816 10.78 5.68 50.67
CA PHE A 816 9.81 6.09 49.66
C PHE A 816 10.45 6.68 48.39
N LYS A 817 11.55 7.45 48.51
CA LYS A 817 12.22 8.06 47.35
C LYS A 817 12.97 7.00 46.55
N SER A 818 13.66 6.07 47.22
CA SER A 818 14.32 4.93 46.57
C SER A 818 13.34 4.06 45.77
N ARG A 819 12.12 3.80 46.27
CA ARG A 819 11.11 3.02 45.53
C ARG A 819 10.71 3.67 44.21
N GLY A 820 10.57 5.00 44.17
CA GLY A 820 10.31 5.74 42.94
C GLY A 820 11.45 5.57 41.93
N ALA A 821 12.70 5.73 42.37
CA ALA A 821 13.88 5.54 41.53
C ALA A 821 14.06 4.08 41.05
N VAL A 822 13.71 3.09 41.88
CA VAL A 822 13.74 1.68 41.48
C VAL A 822 12.69 1.39 40.41
N LEU A 823 11.49 1.97 40.49
CA LEU A 823 10.47 1.80 39.47
C LEU A 823 10.82 2.52 38.16
N SER A 824 11.42 3.71 38.19
CA SER A 824 11.80 4.43 36.96
C SER A 824 13.01 3.80 36.25
N VAL A 825 13.99 3.26 36.98
CA VAL A 825 15.17 2.61 36.39
C VAL A 825 14.92 1.14 36.04
N TRP A 826 14.27 0.37 36.94
CA TRP A 826 14.17 -1.09 36.81
C TRP A 826 12.76 -1.60 36.48
N GLY A 827 11.72 -0.77 36.48
CA GLY A 827 10.32 -1.22 36.35
C GLY A 827 10.05 -2.07 35.10
N GLY A 828 10.55 -1.64 33.94
CA GLY A 828 10.44 -2.42 32.69
C GLY A 828 11.22 -3.73 32.72
N TYR A 829 12.40 -3.75 33.33
CA TYR A 829 13.23 -4.95 33.49
C TYR A 829 12.58 -5.97 34.44
N LEU A 830 12.11 -5.49 35.59
CA LEU A 830 11.37 -6.26 36.60
C LEU A 830 10.12 -6.92 36.01
N TYR A 831 9.38 -6.20 35.16
CA TYR A 831 8.23 -6.76 34.44
C TYR A 831 8.62 -7.97 33.58
N TYR A 832 9.67 -7.86 32.74
CA TYR A 832 10.09 -8.97 31.89
C TYR A 832 10.70 -10.14 32.67
N LEU A 833 11.52 -9.88 33.69
CA LEU A 833 12.12 -10.93 34.54
C LEU A 833 11.06 -11.69 35.35
N MET A 834 10.14 -10.99 36.02
CA MET A 834 9.05 -11.66 36.75
C MET A 834 8.13 -12.45 35.82
N ALA A 835 7.80 -11.88 34.65
CA ALA A 835 6.95 -12.55 33.65
C ALA A 835 7.70 -13.63 32.82
N ALA A 836 9.01 -13.82 33.04
CA ALA A 836 9.79 -14.97 32.61
C ALA A 836 9.72 -16.08 33.68
N LEU A 837 10.03 -15.74 34.94
CA LEU A 837 9.98 -16.65 36.09
C LEU A 837 8.59 -17.25 36.31
N GLU A 838 7.53 -16.50 36.02
CA GLU A 838 6.14 -16.99 36.04
C GLU A 838 5.89 -18.16 35.08
N LYS A 839 6.58 -18.21 33.93
CA LYS A 839 6.47 -19.31 32.96
C LYS A 839 7.21 -20.59 33.38
N LEU A 840 8.14 -20.50 34.34
CA LEU A 840 8.93 -21.64 34.78
C LEU A 840 8.21 -22.43 35.88
N PRO A 841 8.34 -23.78 35.93
CA PRO A 841 7.75 -24.57 37.00
C PRO A 841 8.34 -24.18 38.36
N SER A 842 7.50 -24.17 39.41
CA SER A 842 7.95 -23.97 40.79
C SER A 842 8.35 -25.28 41.43
N LEU A 843 9.54 -25.31 42.03
CA LEU A 843 10.16 -26.50 42.61
C LEU A 843 9.97 -26.58 44.12
N LYS A 844 9.79 -27.81 44.60
CA LYS A 844 9.63 -28.16 46.03
C LYS A 844 10.84 -28.98 46.48
N MET A 845 11.90 -28.32 46.94
CA MET A 845 13.17 -28.98 47.28
C MET A 845 13.98 -28.22 48.34
N HIS A 846 15.15 -28.74 48.71
CA HIS A 846 16.15 -27.99 49.48
C HIS A 846 17.13 -27.31 48.54
N VAL A 847 17.50 -26.07 48.84
CA VAL A 847 18.50 -25.27 48.14
C VAL A 847 19.39 -24.54 49.15
N TYR A 848 20.58 -24.11 48.73
CA TYR A 848 21.63 -23.60 49.61
C TYR A 848 22.10 -22.21 49.17
N ARG A 849 22.46 -21.37 50.15
CA ARG A 849 23.00 -20.02 49.90
C ARG A 849 23.97 -19.58 50.99
N GLY A 850 25.23 -19.33 50.62
CA GLY A 850 26.23 -18.76 51.53
C GLY A 850 25.96 -17.30 51.89
N HIS A 851 26.35 -16.90 53.10
CA HIS A 851 26.22 -15.53 53.59
C HIS A 851 27.39 -15.14 54.53
N PRO A 852 28.17 -14.08 54.20
CA PRO A 852 29.44 -13.81 54.87
C PRO A 852 29.35 -13.11 56.24
N ASP A 853 28.14 -12.72 56.71
CA ASP A 853 27.96 -12.12 58.05
C ASP A 853 27.09 -13.01 58.95
N LYS A 854 27.72 -14.05 59.52
CA LYS A 854 27.14 -14.87 60.58
C LYS A 854 26.72 -14.02 61.78
N ALA A 855 27.45 -12.96 62.13
CA ALA A 855 27.11 -12.15 63.31
C ALA A 855 25.79 -11.39 63.14
N ALA A 856 25.46 -10.89 61.94
CA ALA A 856 24.11 -10.39 61.63
C ALA A 856 23.07 -11.51 61.68
N VAL A 857 23.38 -12.70 61.13
CA VAL A 857 22.43 -13.84 61.14
C VAL A 857 22.12 -14.31 62.56
N LEU A 858 23.13 -14.53 63.43
CA LEU A 858 22.95 -14.91 64.84
C LEU A 858 22.07 -13.90 65.64
N ARG A 859 22.10 -12.62 65.26
CA ARG A 859 21.29 -11.55 65.87
C ARG A 859 19.87 -11.48 65.31
N GLN A 860 19.68 -11.70 64.01
CA GLN A 860 18.40 -11.48 63.33
C GLN A 860 17.57 -12.76 63.16
N TYR A 861 18.19 -13.92 62.96
CA TYR A 861 17.52 -15.18 62.67
C TYR A 861 17.49 -16.03 63.93
N LYS A 862 16.34 -16.06 64.59
CA LYS A 862 16.03 -16.90 65.75
C LYS A 862 14.96 -17.91 65.36
N GLU A 863 15.01 -19.12 65.91
CA GLU A 863 14.05 -20.17 65.58
C GLU A 863 12.59 -19.71 65.79
N GLY A 864 11.69 -20.13 64.90
CA GLY A 864 10.30 -19.69 64.85
C GLY A 864 10.08 -18.26 64.30
N ARG A 865 11.13 -17.45 64.08
CA ARG A 865 10.97 -16.08 63.58
C ARG A 865 10.61 -16.05 62.08
N PRO A 866 9.60 -15.27 61.65
CA PRO A 866 9.39 -14.98 60.24
C PRO A 866 10.43 -13.97 59.69
N ILE A 867 10.92 -14.24 58.49
CA ILE A 867 11.93 -13.47 57.75
C ILE A 867 11.38 -13.18 56.34
N GLN A 868 11.68 -12.00 55.79
CA GLN A 868 11.33 -11.66 54.41
C GLN A 868 12.54 -11.13 53.64
N TRP A 869 12.86 -11.76 52.51
CA TRP A 869 13.95 -11.37 51.62
C TRP A 869 13.42 -10.45 50.52
N GLY A 870 13.66 -9.14 50.67
CA GLY A 870 13.04 -8.10 49.83
C GLY A 870 13.53 -8.00 48.38
N ALA A 871 14.50 -8.82 47.98
CA ALA A 871 15.15 -8.80 46.67
C ALA A 871 15.28 -10.24 46.12
N PHE A 872 15.59 -10.40 44.84
CA PHE A 872 15.86 -11.73 44.28
C PHE A 872 16.99 -12.41 45.05
N SER A 873 16.90 -13.73 45.18
CA SER A 873 17.88 -14.53 45.91
C SER A 873 18.21 -15.79 45.14
N SER A 874 19.35 -15.75 44.45
CA SER A 874 20.00 -16.90 43.81
C SER A 874 20.36 -17.95 44.86
N THR A 875 20.07 -19.22 44.59
CA THR A 875 20.40 -20.35 45.46
C THR A 875 20.87 -21.51 44.61
N SER A 876 21.71 -22.40 45.12
CA SER A 876 22.13 -23.60 44.37
C SER A 876 21.48 -24.86 44.95
N ARG A 877 21.27 -25.87 44.10
CA ARG A 877 20.97 -27.25 44.56
C ARG A 877 22.13 -27.86 45.36
N ARG A 878 23.35 -27.39 45.15
CA ARG A 878 24.60 -28.00 45.65
C ARG A 878 25.15 -27.26 46.89
N PRO A 879 25.28 -27.92 48.06
CA PRO A 879 25.87 -27.29 49.24
C PRO A 879 27.34 -26.93 49.07
N GLU A 880 28.09 -27.65 48.22
CA GLU A 880 29.50 -27.31 47.92
C GLU A 880 29.63 -25.89 47.35
N LEU A 881 28.69 -25.47 46.50
CA LEU A 881 28.73 -24.15 45.87
C LEU A 881 28.30 -23.04 46.81
N ALA A 882 27.38 -23.30 47.73
CA ALA A 882 27.08 -22.33 48.80
C ALA A 882 28.32 -22.00 49.65
N SER A 883 29.32 -22.90 49.68
CA SER A 883 30.59 -22.74 50.38
C SER A 883 31.64 -21.90 49.63
N SER A 884 31.44 -21.53 48.35
CA SER A 884 32.35 -20.58 47.66
C SER A 884 32.00 -19.12 47.98
N PHE A 885 30.74 -18.84 48.32
CA PHE A 885 30.23 -17.51 48.64
C PHE A 885 30.37 -17.10 50.12
N THR A 886 31.02 -17.94 50.96
CA THR A 886 31.08 -17.76 52.41
C THR A 886 32.25 -18.53 53.03
N ASP A 887 32.83 -18.06 54.13
CA ASP A 887 33.88 -18.79 54.88
C ASP A 887 33.34 -19.47 56.17
N ARG A 888 34.16 -20.33 56.80
CA ARG A 888 33.79 -21.08 58.02
C ARG A 888 33.79 -20.24 59.30
N GLU A 889 34.65 -19.22 59.40
CA GLU A 889 34.85 -18.42 60.62
C GLU A 889 33.77 -17.36 60.81
N LYS A 890 33.52 -16.57 59.75
CA LYS A 890 32.67 -15.38 59.75
C LYS A 890 31.35 -15.61 59.02
N GLY A 891 31.29 -16.61 58.16
CA GLY A 891 30.14 -16.93 57.32
C GLY A 891 29.18 -17.99 57.88
N ILE A 892 28.07 -18.18 57.17
CA ILE A 892 27.00 -19.17 57.42
C ILE A 892 26.28 -19.54 56.11
N ILE A 893 25.82 -20.79 56.00
CA ILE A 893 25.04 -21.31 54.87
C ILE A 893 23.56 -21.40 55.26
N PHE A 894 22.68 -20.75 54.52
CA PHE A 894 21.25 -21.01 54.62
C PHE A 894 20.91 -22.31 53.87
N ARG A 895 20.27 -23.26 54.56
CA ARG A 895 19.61 -24.42 53.94
C ARG A 895 18.11 -24.13 53.88
N LEU A 896 17.61 -23.84 52.69
CA LEU A 896 16.24 -23.39 52.47
C LEU A 896 15.39 -24.52 51.90
N LYS A 897 14.32 -24.90 52.60
CA LYS A 897 13.26 -25.77 52.07
C LYS A 897 12.24 -24.88 51.36
N VAL A 898 12.35 -24.84 50.03
CA VAL A 898 11.58 -23.96 49.14
C VAL A 898 10.45 -24.71 48.43
N THR A 899 9.49 -23.95 47.92
CA THR A 899 8.26 -24.42 47.27
C THR A 899 7.85 -23.61 46.04
N THR A 900 8.27 -22.34 45.94
CA THR A 900 7.99 -21.46 44.78
C THR A 900 9.17 -21.29 43.83
N GLY A 901 10.39 -21.60 44.27
CA GLY A 901 11.65 -21.34 43.56
C GLY A 901 11.68 -21.92 42.15
N LYS A 902 12.30 -21.18 41.22
CA LYS A 902 12.33 -21.50 39.79
C LYS A 902 13.67 -22.10 39.41
N ASP A 903 13.67 -23.20 38.66
CA ASP A 903 14.89 -23.65 37.99
C ASP A 903 15.29 -22.61 36.95
N VAL A 904 16.48 -22.03 37.05
CA VAL A 904 17.02 -21.11 36.03
C VAL A 904 18.30 -21.66 35.42
N LYS A 905 18.71 -22.88 35.76
CA LYS A 905 19.94 -23.53 35.27
C LYS A 905 20.09 -23.42 33.75
N ASP A 906 19.11 -23.91 33.00
CA ASP A 906 19.15 -23.97 31.53
C ASP A 906 19.06 -22.59 30.84
N PHE A 907 18.87 -21.52 31.62
CA PHE A 907 18.81 -20.13 31.16
C PHE A 907 19.90 -19.26 31.79
N SER A 908 20.74 -19.83 32.66
CA SER A 908 21.84 -19.15 33.33
C SER A 908 23.07 -19.12 32.43
N PHE A 909 23.84 -18.03 32.47
CA PHE A 909 25.11 -17.95 31.73
C PHE A 909 26.14 -19.01 32.20
N PHE A 910 25.97 -19.54 33.42
CA PHE A 910 26.82 -20.59 34.02
C PHE A 910 26.06 -21.92 34.18
N ALA A 911 25.17 -22.25 33.23
CA ALA A 911 24.25 -23.39 33.25
C ALA A 911 24.86 -24.76 33.67
N ALA A 912 26.11 -25.02 33.28
CA ALA A 912 26.78 -26.29 33.59
C ALA A 912 27.27 -26.39 35.05
N GLU A 913 27.52 -25.27 35.72
CA GLU A 913 28.28 -25.24 36.97
C GLU A 913 27.39 -25.01 38.20
N GLU A 914 26.47 -24.03 38.17
CA GLU A 914 25.86 -23.52 39.40
C GLU A 914 24.60 -24.25 39.90
N GLU A 915 23.85 -24.91 39.01
CA GLU A 915 22.49 -25.43 39.29
C GLU A 915 21.59 -24.42 40.01
N GLU A 916 21.51 -23.19 39.47
CA GLU A 916 20.82 -22.08 40.12
C GLU A 916 19.29 -22.28 40.14
N VAL A 917 18.74 -22.16 41.35
CA VAL A 917 17.31 -21.99 41.62
C VAL A 917 17.10 -20.55 42.12
N LEU A 918 16.32 -19.76 41.36
CA LEU A 918 16.08 -18.36 41.69
C LEU A 918 14.80 -18.18 42.50
N LEU A 919 14.91 -17.40 43.58
CA LEU A 919 13.78 -16.99 44.43
C LEU A 919 13.38 -15.55 44.13
N SER A 920 12.07 -15.31 44.00
CA SER A 920 11.51 -13.98 43.71
C SER A 920 11.70 -12.98 44.87
N PRO A 921 11.60 -11.66 44.62
CA PRO A 921 11.61 -10.66 45.68
C PRO A 921 10.42 -10.86 46.62
N GLN A 922 10.58 -10.44 47.87
CA GLN A 922 9.58 -10.54 48.94
C GLN A 922 9.25 -11.97 49.40
N THR A 923 10.00 -13.00 48.97
CA THR A 923 9.90 -14.37 49.47
C THR A 923 10.01 -14.41 51.00
N ARG A 924 9.16 -15.22 51.64
CA ARG A 924 9.00 -15.31 53.10
C ARG A 924 9.45 -16.66 53.62
N PHE A 925 10.16 -16.65 54.75
CA PHE A 925 10.66 -17.83 55.44
C PHE A 925 10.29 -17.80 56.92
N VAL A 926 10.20 -18.97 57.54
CA VAL A 926 10.35 -19.13 58.99
C VAL A 926 11.66 -19.84 59.27
N VAL A 927 12.37 -19.42 60.31
CA VAL A 927 13.59 -20.10 60.79
C VAL A 927 13.19 -21.40 61.49
N THR A 928 13.73 -22.54 61.08
CA THR A 928 13.36 -23.87 61.61
C THR A 928 14.49 -24.61 62.32
N SER A 929 15.62 -23.93 62.58
CA SER A 929 16.65 -24.39 63.49
C SER A 929 17.34 -23.21 64.15
N GLU A 930 17.91 -23.38 65.34
CA GLU A 930 19.03 -22.55 65.77
C GLU A 930 20.25 -22.73 64.81
N PRO A 931 21.13 -21.72 64.71
CA PRO A 931 22.39 -21.83 63.97
C PRO A 931 23.27 -22.97 64.50
N TYR A 932 23.69 -23.91 63.65
CA TYR A 932 24.48 -25.09 64.02
C TYR A 932 25.73 -25.26 63.14
N VAL A 933 26.70 -26.07 63.56
CA VAL A 933 27.85 -26.47 62.71
C VAL A 933 27.55 -27.84 62.10
N ASN A 934 27.68 -27.96 60.77
CA ASN A 934 27.56 -29.26 60.10
C ASN A 934 28.87 -30.07 60.32
N PRO A 935 28.83 -31.24 60.97
CA PRO A 935 30.04 -32.03 61.24
C PRO A 935 30.72 -32.57 59.98
N ASN A 936 30.02 -32.61 58.83
CA ASN A 936 30.55 -33.19 57.59
C ASN A 936 31.44 -32.24 56.78
N ASP A 937 31.26 -30.91 56.92
CA ASP A 937 31.97 -29.90 56.14
C ASP A 937 32.61 -28.77 57.00
N GLY A 938 32.26 -28.68 58.28
CA GLY A 938 32.76 -27.66 59.22
C GLY A 938 32.21 -26.25 59.02
N TYR A 939 31.19 -26.06 58.18
CA TYR A 939 30.50 -24.78 58.01
C TYR A 939 29.36 -24.62 59.01
N TRP A 940 29.04 -23.35 59.31
CA TRP A 940 27.81 -23.01 60.01
C TRP A 940 26.62 -23.06 59.07
N TYR A 941 25.48 -23.57 59.55
CA TYR A 941 24.22 -23.68 58.84
C TYR A 941 23.06 -23.05 59.62
N LEU A 942 22.02 -22.64 58.88
CA LEU A 942 20.70 -22.27 59.43
C LEU A 942 19.60 -22.82 58.51
N ASP A 943 18.59 -23.47 59.09
CA ASP A 943 17.43 -23.93 58.34
C ASP A 943 16.34 -22.87 58.19
N LEU A 944 15.83 -22.75 56.97
CA LEU A 944 14.71 -21.86 56.61
C LEU A 944 13.63 -22.66 55.85
N LEU A 945 12.37 -22.51 56.25
CA LEU A 945 11.20 -23.08 55.54
C LEU A 945 10.41 -21.96 54.88
N GLU A 946 10.14 -22.06 53.58
CA GLU A 946 9.32 -21.07 52.86
C GLU A 946 7.86 -21.08 53.34
N GLN A 947 7.29 -19.90 53.51
CA GLN A 947 5.87 -19.70 53.86
C GLN A 947 5.06 -19.24 52.64
N THR A 948 4.08 -20.05 52.22
CA THR A 948 3.15 -19.74 51.13
C THR A 948 1.82 -19.23 51.67
N GLY A 949 1.58 -17.91 51.56
CA GLY A 949 0.31 -17.30 51.96
C GLY A 949 0.35 -15.77 52.06
N THR A 950 -0.82 -15.13 51.96
CA THR A 950 -0.99 -13.66 51.99
C THR A 950 -0.95 -13.06 53.40
N LEU A 951 -1.03 -13.87 54.46
CA LEU A 951 -1.06 -13.40 55.84
C LEU A 951 0.30 -12.87 56.31
N PHE A 952 0.44 -11.55 56.32
CA PHE A 952 0.92 -10.79 57.48
C PHE A 952 0.39 -9.36 57.38
N MET A 953 -0.44 -8.94 58.35
CA MET A 953 -0.81 -7.54 58.56
C MET A 953 0.22 -6.88 59.47
N SER A 954 0.93 -5.88 58.94
CA SER A 954 1.62 -4.80 59.68
C SER A 954 2.04 -3.71 58.71
#